data_AF-A0A5N6PLU6-F1
#
_entry.id   AF-A0A5N6PLU6-F1
#
_cell.length_a   1.000
_cell.length_b   1.000
_cell.length_c   1.000
_cell.angle_alpha   90.00
_cell.angle_beta   90.00
_cell.angle_gamma   90.00
#
_symmetry.space_group_name_H-M   'P 1'
#
loop_
_entity.id
_entity.type
_entity.pdbx_description
1 polymer ?
#
loop_
_entity_poly.entity_id
_entity_poly.type
_entity_poly.pdbx_seq_one_letter_code
_entity_poly.pdbx_strand_id
1 'polypeptide(L)'
;MISSSMQALNVLANTNRPRVNRYNSRIRASKLKLSEPPSTHQLFDEMPQSTDSLVWNSIIQTHLVNADYYKALLTYHEMLARGVRPDRHTLPRILSVSRLSGSLRLGKQLHGQAMKLGVCNDVYVTCGLIELYGNLDGIDAAKWVLYNSEKKISCVSWTLLAKLYIKENKPLLTIELFNEMVNSGAEIDPVSLITCVNACILEKSLKDGRYVHQTARKHGLMFDLLVSNSLLKMYVECGSIKDARALFDQMPLRDGISWTSIIQGYVKNGEINEGLKLFRKMIVEDEIKPDVVAVSSILPACARMAASKNGREIHGYLIRNKIPINPKVENALIDMYAKSGCLEYASMIFSKMKSKDIVSWTVMILGYSLHGQGNIGVDLFQKIPKTDIDEISYVAALYACCMSRMVEEGMHYFNCIESPKLVHCSLMVALLSRAGKFNEARIFINEHRISRHTEVLRALIDGCRIHRNLTTGKRLIEHLCDLEPLNADNYIMMSNYYAQCGKQNMVDIWRQTIKDMDLTPKIAYSWIEFRNKVHVFKTGDVSHPRSEGIYWELQCLMKNFEKEGLNLIKDFSFHDVDEERECVSIGHSELLAISFGLISTKSGTAIRVTKNLRVCHSCHEAAKYISEVVGREIVLKDPNCFHHFKNGICSCQDYY
;
A
#
# COMPACT_ATOMS: atom_id res chain seq x y z
N MET A 1 -30.67 4.62 53.86
CA MET A 1 -31.94 5.36 53.78
C MET A 1 -32.44 5.18 52.34
N ILE A 2 -33.23 4.13 52.06
CA ILE A 2 -34.70 4.17 51.91
C ILE A 2 -35.07 5.17 50.79
N SER A 3 -35.71 4.87 49.66
CA SER A 3 -36.54 3.74 49.22
C SER A 3 -36.74 3.80 47.70
N SER A 4 -36.85 2.63 47.09
CA SER A 4 -37.58 2.34 45.86
C SER A 4 -39.10 2.48 46.04
N SER A 5 -39.83 2.97 45.03
CA SER A 5 -41.27 2.70 44.81
C SER A 5 -41.70 3.22 43.43
N MET A 6 -41.86 2.34 42.43
CA MET A 6 -43.11 1.72 41.97
C MET A 6 -43.98 2.58 41.02
N GLN A 7 -43.92 2.19 39.75
CA GLN A 7 -45.02 1.91 38.80
C GLN A 7 -46.38 2.65 38.89
N ALA A 8 -46.73 3.23 37.72
CA ALA A 8 -47.97 3.02 36.96
C ALA A 8 -49.16 4.02 37.05
N LEU A 9 -49.52 4.48 35.83
CA LEU A 9 -50.87 4.79 35.27
C LEU A 9 -51.50 6.21 35.37
N ASN A 10 -51.33 6.94 34.25
CA ASN A 10 -52.37 7.39 33.30
C ASN A 10 -53.30 8.62 33.55
N VAL A 11 -53.30 9.49 32.52
CA VAL A 11 -54.44 10.21 31.85
C VAL A 11 -54.55 11.75 31.99
N LEU A 12 -54.22 12.39 30.85
CA LEU A 12 -54.80 13.57 30.16
C LEU A 12 -55.12 14.88 30.94
N ALA A 13 -54.52 16.01 30.57
CA ALA A 13 -54.96 16.90 29.47
C ALA A 13 -54.32 18.32 29.57
N ASN A 14 -53.72 18.77 28.46
CA ASN A 14 -53.74 20.13 27.87
C ASN A 14 -53.60 21.36 28.79
N THR A 15 -52.65 22.29 28.61
CA THR A 15 -52.33 23.05 27.38
C THR A 15 -51.19 24.06 27.64
N ASN A 16 -50.55 24.49 26.54
CA ASN A 16 -49.92 25.80 26.28
C ASN A 16 -48.37 25.97 26.30
N ARG A 17 -47.86 25.92 25.05
CA ARG A 17 -46.93 26.86 24.38
C ARG A 17 -45.41 26.61 24.45
N PRO A 18 -44.68 26.95 23.35
CA PRO A 18 -44.01 25.93 22.56
C PRO A 18 -42.47 25.99 22.62
N ARG A 19 -41.83 24.82 22.56
CA ARG A 19 -40.43 24.66 22.14
C ARG A 19 -40.29 23.50 21.17
N VAL A 20 -39.90 23.88 19.97
CA VAL A 20 -39.07 23.20 18.97
C VAL A 20 -38.58 21.80 19.34
N ASN A 21 -39.16 20.76 18.71
CA ASN A 21 -38.47 19.52 18.38
C ASN A 21 -39.25 18.67 17.35
N ARG A 22 -38.48 18.12 16.40
CA ARG A 22 -38.69 16.90 15.58
C ARG A 22 -40.12 16.33 15.45
N TYR A 23 -40.68 16.39 14.24
CA TYR A 23 -41.65 15.45 13.66
C TYR A 23 -41.01 14.96 12.34
N ASN A 24 -40.60 13.71 12.10
CA ASN A 24 -41.33 12.43 12.07
C ASN A 24 -42.85 12.49 12.22
N SER A 25 -43.54 12.60 11.07
CA SER A 25 -44.91 12.10 10.91
C SER A 25 -44.90 10.93 9.93
N ARG A 26 -45.08 9.71 10.46
CA ARG A 26 -45.75 8.64 9.73
C ARG A 26 -47.15 9.13 9.37
N ILE A 27 -47.44 9.33 8.09
CA ILE A 27 -48.82 9.12 7.62
C ILE A 27 -48.99 7.60 7.57
N ARG A 28 -50.03 7.12 8.26
CA ARG A 28 -50.46 5.72 8.26
C ARG A 28 -50.55 5.22 6.82
N ALA A 29 -49.80 4.16 6.53
CA ALA A 29 -50.16 3.22 5.50
C ALA A 29 -51.53 2.61 5.85
N SER A 30 -52.60 3.23 5.36
CA SER A 30 -53.84 2.50 5.14
C SER A 30 -53.57 1.49 4.04
N LYS A 31 -53.76 0.20 4.36
CA LYS A 31 -53.72 -0.94 3.45
C LYS A 31 -54.33 -0.58 2.07
N LEU A 32 -53.48 -0.32 1.09
CA LEU A 32 -53.79 -0.60 -0.30
C LEU A 32 -53.02 -1.86 -0.64
N LYS A 33 -53.78 -2.96 -0.75
CA LYS A 33 -53.29 -4.21 -1.32
C LYS A 33 -52.57 -3.88 -2.63
N LEU A 34 -51.42 -4.52 -2.82
CA LEU A 34 -50.77 -4.69 -4.11
C LEU A 34 -51.82 -5.08 -5.16
N SER A 35 -52.14 -4.14 -6.03
CA SER A 35 -52.50 -4.43 -7.42
C SER A 35 -51.35 -3.93 -8.27
N GLU A 36 -51.03 -4.68 -9.32
CA GLU A 36 -50.02 -4.37 -10.33
C GLU A 36 -49.99 -2.86 -10.69
N PRO A 37 -48.82 -2.28 -11.01
CA PRO A 37 -48.77 -0.89 -11.43
C PRO A 37 -49.67 -0.74 -12.67
N PRO A 38 -50.66 0.18 -12.67
CA PRO A 38 -51.46 0.40 -13.85
C PRO A 38 -50.50 0.83 -14.97
N SER A 39 -50.78 0.37 -16.18
CA SER A 39 -50.00 0.75 -17.37
C SER A 39 -49.83 2.27 -17.38
N THR A 40 -48.61 2.75 -17.64
CA THR A 40 -48.27 4.19 -17.64
C THR A 40 -49.17 5.02 -18.55
N HIS A 41 -49.92 4.39 -19.46
CA HIS A 41 -50.96 5.00 -20.26
C HIS A 41 -52.16 5.53 -19.45
N GLN A 42 -52.58 4.87 -18.37
CA GLN A 42 -53.75 5.31 -17.58
C GLN A 42 -53.48 6.59 -16.76
N LEU A 43 -52.23 6.89 -16.42
CA LEU A 43 -51.87 8.14 -15.72
C LEU A 43 -51.76 9.34 -16.68
N PHE A 44 -51.59 9.08 -17.98
CA PHE A 44 -51.45 10.10 -19.03
C PHE A 44 -52.80 10.64 -19.50
N ASP A 45 -53.85 9.81 -19.49
CA ASP A 45 -55.21 10.24 -19.88
C ASP A 45 -55.88 11.16 -18.84
N GLU A 46 -55.34 11.22 -17.61
CA GLU A 46 -55.79 12.12 -16.54
C GLU A 46 -54.90 13.38 -16.38
N MET A 47 -53.91 13.59 -17.26
CA MET A 47 -53.04 14.76 -17.15
C MET A 47 -53.83 16.06 -17.37
N PRO A 48 -53.74 17.05 -16.46
CA PRO A 48 -54.26 18.38 -16.72
C PRO A 48 -53.68 18.94 -18.02
N GLN A 49 -54.42 19.81 -18.70
CA GLN A 49 -53.95 20.67 -19.80
C GLN A 49 -52.88 21.67 -19.31
N SER A 50 -51.82 21.16 -18.68
CA SER A 50 -50.78 21.90 -18.00
C SER A 50 -49.77 22.39 -19.03
N THR A 51 -49.73 23.70 -19.24
CA THR A 51 -48.70 24.40 -20.01
C THR A 51 -47.39 24.59 -19.24
N ASP A 52 -47.30 24.08 -18.01
CA ASP A 52 -46.14 24.27 -17.14
C ASP A 52 -45.00 23.28 -17.47
N SER A 53 -43.82 23.81 -17.79
CA SER A 53 -42.61 23.04 -18.11
C SER A 53 -42.12 22.19 -16.94
N LEU A 54 -42.46 22.52 -15.68
CA LEU A 54 -42.03 21.78 -14.49
C LEU A 54 -42.61 20.37 -14.41
N VAL A 55 -43.87 20.19 -14.82
CA VAL A 55 -44.56 18.90 -14.81
C VAL A 55 -43.90 17.96 -15.84
N TRP A 56 -43.70 18.47 -17.05
CA TRP A 56 -43.00 17.76 -18.13
C TRP A 56 -41.57 17.37 -17.74
N ASN A 57 -40.83 18.30 -17.14
CA ASN A 57 -39.49 18.10 -16.62
C ASN A 57 -39.41 16.97 -15.58
N SER A 58 -40.44 16.82 -14.74
CA SER A 58 -40.51 15.77 -13.72
C SER A 58 -40.79 14.38 -14.34
N ILE A 59 -41.67 14.32 -15.34
CA ILE A 59 -41.97 13.07 -16.06
C ILE A 59 -40.74 12.60 -16.85
N ILE A 60 -40.08 13.51 -17.58
CA ILE A 60 -38.84 13.22 -18.30
C ILE A 60 -37.76 12.70 -17.33
N GLN A 61 -37.62 13.33 -16.17
CA GLN A 61 -36.68 12.87 -15.14
C GLN A 61 -37.02 11.47 -14.63
N THR A 62 -38.30 11.16 -14.48
CA THR A 62 -38.76 9.83 -14.02
C THR A 62 -38.38 8.74 -15.03
N HIS A 63 -38.60 8.99 -16.32
CA HIS A 63 -38.17 8.07 -17.37
C HIS A 63 -36.64 7.91 -17.43
N LEU A 64 -35.88 8.99 -17.21
CA LEU A 64 -34.41 8.94 -17.11
C LEU A 64 -33.91 8.08 -15.96
N VAL A 65 -34.52 8.19 -14.77
CA VAL A 65 -34.17 7.38 -13.60
C VAL A 65 -34.44 5.89 -13.85
N ASN A 66 -35.50 5.58 -14.59
CA ASN A 66 -35.85 4.21 -14.98
C ASN A 66 -35.09 3.69 -16.22
N ALA A 67 -34.15 4.46 -16.78
CA ALA A 67 -33.43 4.16 -18.02
C ALA A 67 -34.33 3.96 -19.26
N ASP A 68 -35.56 4.46 -19.24
CA ASP A 68 -36.54 4.41 -20.34
C ASP A 68 -36.30 5.58 -21.34
N TYR A 69 -35.16 5.58 -22.03
CA TYR A 69 -34.73 6.68 -22.90
C TYR A 69 -35.71 6.99 -24.04
N TYR A 70 -36.32 5.96 -24.62
CA TYR A 70 -37.31 6.12 -25.68
C TYR A 70 -38.56 6.86 -25.19
N LYS A 71 -39.09 6.49 -24.02
CA LYS A 71 -40.24 7.17 -23.42
C LYS A 71 -39.89 8.61 -23.04
N ALA A 72 -38.69 8.85 -22.50
CA ALA A 72 -38.23 10.21 -22.20
C ALA A 72 -38.24 11.11 -23.46
N LEU A 73 -37.81 10.58 -24.62
CA LEU A 73 -37.87 11.31 -25.89
C LEU A 73 -39.30 11.48 -26.41
N LEU A 74 -40.15 10.46 -26.30
CA LEU A 74 -41.56 10.57 -26.66
C LEU A 74 -42.26 11.66 -25.85
N THR A 75 -42.08 11.66 -24.52
CA THR A 75 -42.62 12.69 -23.63
C THR A 75 -42.11 14.08 -24.01
N TYR A 76 -40.84 14.20 -24.40
CA TYR A 76 -40.29 15.47 -24.89
C TYR A 76 -40.90 15.91 -26.22
N HIS A 77 -41.10 15.01 -27.17
CA HIS A 77 -41.77 15.32 -28.43
C HIS A 77 -43.23 15.74 -28.22
N GLU A 78 -43.94 15.11 -27.27
CA GLU A 78 -45.30 15.45 -26.91
C GLU A 78 -45.40 16.82 -26.23
N MET A 79 -44.44 17.15 -25.35
CA MET A 79 -44.28 18.49 -24.76
C MET A 79 -44.17 19.56 -25.86
N LEU A 80 -43.34 19.32 -26.88
CA LEU A 80 -43.17 20.21 -28.02
C LEU A 80 -44.44 20.29 -28.88
N ALA A 81 -45.11 19.16 -29.12
CA ALA A 81 -46.34 19.10 -29.92
C ALA A 81 -47.50 19.88 -29.26
N ARG A 82 -47.53 19.96 -27.93
CA ARG A 82 -48.46 20.80 -27.16
C ARG A 82 -48.03 22.26 -27.04
N GLY A 83 -46.97 22.68 -27.73
CA GLY A 83 -46.50 24.06 -27.76
C GLY A 83 -45.77 24.53 -26.49
N VAL A 84 -45.45 23.62 -25.56
CA VAL A 84 -44.71 23.96 -24.35
C VAL A 84 -43.22 24.14 -24.71
N ARG A 85 -42.69 25.34 -24.46
CA ARG A 85 -41.29 25.66 -24.78
C ARG A 85 -40.33 24.97 -23.81
N PRO A 86 -39.27 24.29 -24.29
CA PRO A 86 -38.22 23.79 -23.43
C PRO A 86 -37.50 24.94 -22.71
N ASP A 87 -37.24 24.75 -21.43
CA ASP A 87 -36.50 25.70 -20.62
C ASP A 87 -35.07 25.22 -20.35
N ARG A 88 -34.34 26.02 -19.56
CA ARG A 88 -32.97 25.72 -19.11
C ARG A 88 -32.84 24.43 -18.28
N HIS A 89 -33.93 23.86 -17.80
CA HIS A 89 -33.96 22.61 -17.04
C HIS A 89 -34.48 21.42 -17.87
N THR A 90 -35.19 21.65 -18.98
CA THR A 90 -35.61 20.61 -19.92
C THR A 90 -34.45 20.11 -20.77
N LEU A 91 -33.67 21.04 -21.36
CA LEU A 91 -32.63 20.69 -22.32
C LEU A 91 -31.50 19.83 -21.73
N PRO A 92 -30.95 20.10 -20.52
CA PRO A 92 -29.91 19.23 -19.94
C PRO A 92 -30.37 17.78 -19.75
N ARG A 93 -31.65 17.58 -19.40
CA ARG A 93 -32.23 16.23 -19.23
C ARG A 93 -32.27 15.50 -20.57
N ILE A 94 -32.74 16.13 -21.63
CA ILE A 94 -32.83 15.48 -22.94
C ILE A 94 -31.45 15.34 -23.61
N LEU A 95 -30.51 16.26 -23.35
CA LEU A 95 -29.10 16.07 -23.70
C LEU A 95 -28.51 14.85 -22.98
N SER A 96 -28.87 14.62 -21.72
CA SER A 96 -28.46 13.40 -21.00
C SER A 96 -29.05 12.12 -21.61
N VAL A 97 -30.29 12.16 -22.11
CA VAL A 97 -30.89 11.04 -22.87
C VAL A 97 -30.04 10.75 -24.10
N SER A 98 -29.70 11.79 -24.87
CA SER A 98 -28.87 11.67 -26.06
C SER A 98 -27.48 11.10 -25.77
N ARG A 99 -26.86 11.52 -24.65
CA ARG A 99 -25.58 11.02 -24.17
C ARG A 99 -25.66 9.53 -23.79
N LEU A 100 -26.67 9.16 -23.01
CA LEU A 100 -26.86 7.79 -22.52
C LEU A 100 -27.29 6.82 -23.62
N SER A 101 -28.02 7.30 -24.62
CA SER A 101 -28.42 6.50 -25.78
C SER A 101 -27.35 6.47 -26.89
N GLY A 102 -26.21 7.13 -26.71
CA GLY A 102 -25.13 7.19 -27.70
C GLY A 102 -25.46 7.95 -29.00
N SER A 103 -26.51 8.76 -29.03
CA SER A 103 -26.99 9.41 -30.27
C SER A 103 -26.42 10.81 -30.45
N LEU A 104 -25.27 10.94 -31.10
CA LEU A 104 -24.67 12.26 -31.37
C LEU A 104 -25.56 13.14 -32.28
N ARG A 105 -26.30 12.52 -33.21
CA ARG A 105 -27.21 13.23 -34.12
C ARG A 105 -28.32 13.97 -33.37
N LEU A 106 -28.95 13.29 -32.41
CA LEU A 106 -29.95 13.89 -31.54
C LEU A 106 -29.34 15.02 -30.72
N GLY A 107 -28.15 14.81 -30.17
CA GLY A 107 -27.42 15.81 -29.41
C GLY A 107 -27.15 17.10 -30.19
N LYS A 108 -26.72 16.99 -31.45
CA LYS A 108 -26.52 18.13 -32.36
C LYS A 108 -27.83 18.86 -32.67
N GLN A 109 -28.95 18.15 -32.82
CA GLN A 109 -30.27 18.77 -33.00
C GLN A 109 -30.71 19.57 -31.76
N LEU A 110 -30.53 19.00 -30.57
CA LEU A 110 -30.85 19.64 -29.30
C LEU A 110 -29.95 20.85 -29.02
N HIS A 111 -28.67 20.78 -29.38
CA HIS A 111 -27.77 21.94 -29.30
C HIS A 111 -28.25 23.06 -30.23
N GLY A 112 -28.59 22.76 -31.49
CA GLY A 112 -29.18 23.74 -32.40
C GLY A 112 -30.50 24.33 -31.89
N GLN A 113 -31.32 23.53 -31.20
CA GLN A 113 -32.53 24.01 -30.53
C GLN A 113 -32.21 24.94 -29.36
N ALA A 114 -31.20 24.62 -28.54
CA ALA A 114 -30.73 25.47 -27.45
C ALA A 114 -30.25 26.84 -27.95
N MET A 115 -29.55 26.88 -29.10
CA MET A 115 -29.13 28.12 -29.74
C MET A 115 -30.34 28.94 -30.23
N LYS A 116 -31.31 28.31 -30.90
CA LYS A 116 -32.54 28.98 -31.38
C LYS A 116 -33.39 29.55 -30.25
N LEU A 117 -33.39 28.90 -29.09
CA LEU A 117 -34.11 29.34 -27.89
C LEU A 117 -33.33 30.38 -27.07
N GLY A 118 -32.07 30.70 -27.43
CA GLY A 118 -31.24 31.65 -26.71
C GLY A 118 -30.78 31.18 -25.32
N VAL A 119 -30.81 29.88 -25.05
CA VAL A 119 -30.48 29.28 -23.73
C VAL A 119 -29.18 28.48 -23.75
N CYS A 120 -28.43 28.48 -24.85
CA CYS A 120 -27.15 27.77 -24.97
C CYS A 120 -26.08 28.25 -23.94
N ASN A 121 -26.14 29.51 -23.55
CA ASN A 121 -25.23 30.15 -22.58
C ASN A 121 -25.71 30.00 -21.12
N ASP A 122 -26.76 29.22 -20.86
CA ASP A 122 -27.17 28.87 -19.49
C ASP A 122 -26.24 27.78 -18.93
N VAL A 123 -25.80 27.95 -17.68
CA VAL A 123 -24.80 27.07 -17.04
C VAL A 123 -25.22 25.59 -17.10
N TYR A 124 -26.49 25.27 -16.87
CA TYR A 124 -26.95 23.88 -16.88
C TYR A 124 -26.95 23.29 -18.29
N VAL A 125 -27.31 24.09 -19.29
CA VAL A 125 -27.30 23.70 -20.70
C VAL A 125 -25.86 23.51 -21.19
N THR A 126 -24.96 24.45 -20.90
CA THR A 126 -23.53 24.35 -21.23
C THR A 126 -22.90 23.11 -20.58
N CYS A 127 -23.20 22.82 -19.31
CA CYS A 127 -22.74 21.60 -18.64
C CYS A 127 -23.23 20.33 -19.35
N GLY A 128 -24.52 20.27 -19.69
CA GLY A 128 -25.09 19.13 -20.42
C GLY A 128 -24.48 18.94 -21.82
N LEU A 129 -24.12 20.04 -22.49
CA LEU A 129 -23.44 20.00 -23.80
C LEU A 129 -21.97 19.53 -23.67
N ILE A 130 -21.22 20.00 -22.67
CA ILE A 130 -19.85 19.54 -22.38
C ILE A 130 -19.84 18.03 -22.15
N GLU A 131 -20.75 17.51 -21.33
CA GLU A 131 -20.85 16.08 -21.07
C GLU A 131 -21.27 15.28 -22.32
N LEU A 132 -22.19 15.81 -23.12
CA LEU A 132 -22.64 15.17 -24.36
C LEU A 132 -21.48 15.03 -25.36
N TYR A 133 -20.87 16.16 -25.75
CA TYR A 133 -19.81 16.17 -26.74
C TYR A 133 -18.54 15.48 -26.22
N GLY A 134 -18.18 15.67 -24.96
CA GLY A 134 -17.01 15.06 -24.36
C GLY A 134 -17.06 13.53 -24.32
N ASN A 135 -18.26 12.93 -24.23
CA ASN A 135 -18.40 11.47 -24.26
C ASN A 135 -18.68 10.90 -25.66
N LEU A 136 -19.22 11.68 -26.60
CA LEU A 136 -19.67 11.16 -27.91
C LEU A 136 -18.89 11.67 -29.14
N ASP A 137 -18.30 12.87 -29.10
CA ASP A 137 -17.61 13.50 -30.24
C ASP A 137 -16.10 13.72 -29.95
N GLY A 138 -15.75 13.91 -28.67
CA GLY A 138 -14.38 14.07 -28.20
C GLY A 138 -14.18 15.34 -27.36
N ILE A 139 -13.05 15.41 -26.66
CA ILE A 139 -12.78 16.53 -25.74
C ILE A 139 -12.65 17.88 -26.47
N ASP A 140 -12.14 17.92 -27.70
CA ASP A 140 -12.01 19.18 -28.44
C ASP A 140 -13.37 19.83 -28.72
N ALA A 141 -14.40 19.02 -28.98
CA ALA A 141 -15.77 19.52 -29.12
C ALA A 141 -16.32 20.05 -27.79
N ALA A 142 -16.04 19.36 -26.67
CA ALA A 142 -16.41 19.84 -25.34
C ALA A 142 -15.69 21.14 -24.96
N LYS A 143 -14.40 21.25 -25.32
CA LYS A 143 -13.59 22.46 -25.15
C LYS A 143 -14.19 23.61 -25.96
N TRP A 144 -14.56 23.38 -27.22
CA TRP A 144 -15.20 24.38 -28.06
C TRP A 144 -16.50 24.93 -27.44
N VAL A 145 -17.34 24.05 -26.89
CA VAL A 145 -18.58 24.46 -26.19
C VAL A 145 -18.29 25.36 -24.99
N LEU A 146 -17.22 25.08 -24.23
CA LEU A 146 -16.83 25.87 -23.06
C LEU A 146 -16.42 27.31 -23.44
N TYR A 147 -15.56 27.46 -24.45
CA TYR A 147 -15.02 28.77 -24.83
C TYR A 147 -15.94 29.58 -25.74
N ASN A 148 -16.88 28.94 -26.43
CA ASN A 148 -17.85 29.63 -27.28
C ASN A 148 -19.02 30.24 -26.48
N SER A 149 -19.06 30.09 -25.15
CA SER A 149 -20.08 30.74 -24.33
C SER A 149 -19.76 32.23 -24.14
N GLU A 150 -20.65 33.12 -24.56
CA GLU A 150 -20.45 34.59 -24.49
C GLU A 150 -20.47 35.15 -23.04
N LYS A 151 -20.72 34.30 -22.03
CA LYS A 151 -20.75 34.66 -20.61
C LYS A 151 -19.49 34.17 -19.89
N LYS A 152 -19.19 34.78 -18.74
CA LYS A 152 -18.15 34.30 -17.82
C LYS A 152 -18.35 32.81 -17.53
N ILE A 153 -17.33 32.01 -17.84
CA ILE A 153 -17.37 30.55 -17.68
C ILE A 153 -17.53 30.21 -16.19
N SER A 154 -18.48 29.32 -15.89
CA SER A 154 -18.75 28.89 -14.52
C SER A 154 -17.69 27.89 -14.02
N CYS A 155 -17.42 27.89 -12.71
CA CYS A 155 -16.54 26.91 -12.06
C CYS A 155 -16.93 25.45 -12.38
N VAL A 156 -18.24 25.18 -12.43
CA VAL A 156 -18.79 23.85 -12.74
C VAL A 156 -18.42 23.43 -14.16
N SER A 157 -18.53 24.34 -15.14
CA SER A 157 -18.19 24.07 -16.53
C SER A 157 -16.69 23.76 -16.71
N TRP A 158 -15.80 24.54 -16.07
CA TRP A 158 -14.35 24.27 -16.03
C TRP A 158 -14.06 22.89 -15.42
N THR A 159 -14.71 22.59 -14.30
CA THR A 159 -14.50 21.34 -13.55
C THR A 159 -14.99 20.11 -14.33
N LEU A 160 -16.05 20.23 -15.12
CA LEU A 160 -16.52 19.14 -16.00
C LEU A 160 -15.51 18.82 -17.09
N LEU A 161 -14.95 19.84 -17.74
CA LEU A 161 -13.91 19.64 -18.76
C LEU A 161 -12.63 19.04 -18.13
N ALA A 162 -12.23 19.51 -16.95
CA ALA A 162 -11.13 18.91 -16.18
C ALA A 162 -11.35 17.42 -15.89
N LYS A 163 -12.55 17.02 -15.47
CA LYS A 163 -12.89 15.60 -15.24
C LYS A 163 -12.82 14.76 -16.51
N LEU A 164 -13.19 15.32 -17.66
CA LEU A 164 -13.03 14.64 -18.95
C LEU A 164 -11.55 14.44 -19.29
N TYR A 165 -10.69 15.44 -19.08
CA TYR A 165 -9.24 15.29 -19.28
C TYR A 165 -8.63 14.22 -18.38
N ILE A 166 -9.03 14.13 -17.11
CA ILE A 166 -8.59 13.05 -16.21
C ILE A 166 -9.03 11.68 -16.73
N LYS A 167 -10.27 11.56 -17.24
CA LYS A 167 -10.81 10.30 -17.79
C LYS A 167 -10.02 9.82 -19.02
N GLU A 168 -9.52 10.73 -19.84
CA GLU A 168 -8.63 10.43 -20.98
C GLU A 168 -7.14 10.29 -20.61
N ASN A 169 -6.80 10.28 -19.31
CA ASN A 169 -5.43 10.21 -18.82
C ASN A 169 -4.55 11.37 -19.35
N LYS A 170 -5.10 12.60 -19.35
CA LYS A 170 -4.40 13.86 -19.67
C LYS A 170 -4.35 14.82 -18.46
N PRO A 171 -3.68 14.48 -17.35
CA PRO A 171 -3.75 15.30 -16.15
C PRO A 171 -2.96 16.62 -16.23
N LEU A 172 -1.89 16.73 -17.03
CA LEU A 172 -1.24 18.03 -17.31
C LEU A 172 -2.23 19.08 -17.84
N LEU A 173 -3.06 18.73 -18.81
CA LEU A 173 -4.07 19.64 -19.37
C LEU A 173 -5.11 20.05 -18.32
N THR A 174 -5.38 19.20 -17.34
CA THR A 174 -6.27 19.56 -16.22
C THR A 174 -5.65 20.64 -15.33
N ILE A 175 -4.33 20.55 -15.09
CA ILE A 175 -3.59 21.54 -14.31
C ILE A 175 -3.52 22.88 -15.06
N GLU A 176 -3.24 22.84 -16.37
CA GLU A 176 -3.25 24.03 -17.23
C GLU A 176 -4.64 24.71 -17.23
N LEU A 177 -5.70 23.91 -17.39
CA LEU A 177 -7.08 24.38 -17.35
C LEU A 177 -7.44 25.02 -16.01
N PHE A 178 -6.97 24.44 -14.90
CA PHE A 178 -7.16 25.01 -13.56
C PHE A 178 -6.44 26.35 -13.42
N ASN A 179 -5.21 26.47 -13.92
CA ASN A 179 -4.47 27.73 -13.91
C ASN A 179 -5.17 28.82 -14.72
N GLU A 180 -5.74 28.46 -15.88
CA GLU A 180 -6.55 29.37 -16.69
C GLU A 180 -7.81 29.82 -15.94
N MET A 181 -8.52 28.89 -15.29
CA MET A 181 -9.68 29.20 -14.46
C MET A 181 -9.32 30.21 -13.36
N VAL A 182 -8.20 30.01 -12.66
CA VAL A 182 -7.70 30.94 -11.62
C VAL A 182 -7.36 32.31 -12.22
N ASN A 183 -6.67 32.35 -13.35
CA ASN A 183 -6.27 33.60 -14.01
C ASN A 183 -7.46 34.39 -14.58
N SER A 184 -8.54 33.71 -14.96
CA SER A 184 -9.79 34.34 -15.42
C SER A 184 -10.61 34.99 -14.29
N GLY A 185 -10.17 34.83 -13.03
CA GLY A 185 -10.91 35.30 -11.85
C GLY A 185 -12.24 34.58 -11.66
N ALA A 186 -12.36 33.34 -12.13
CA ALA A 186 -13.52 32.49 -11.84
C ALA A 186 -13.57 32.15 -10.35
N GLU A 187 -14.78 31.86 -9.86
CA GLU A 187 -14.96 31.38 -8.49
C GLU A 187 -14.29 30.01 -8.34
N ILE A 188 -13.55 29.80 -7.25
CA ILE A 188 -12.88 28.54 -6.94
C ILE A 188 -13.67 27.86 -5.82
N ASP A 189 -14.21 26.68 -6.11
CA ASP A 189 -14.92 25.85 -5.13
C ASP A 189 -14.06 24.64 -4.69
N PRO A 190 -14.46 23.91 -3.62
CA PRO A 190 -13.77 22.70 -3.20
C PRO A 190 -13.64 21.63 -4.30
N VAL A 191 -14.62 21.50 -5.19
CA VAL A 191 -14.64 20.44 -6.22
C VAL A 191 -13.56 20.70 -7.28
N SER A 192 -13.37 21.95 -7.68
CA SER A 192 -12.35 22.37 -8.64
C SER A 192 -10.95 22.13 -8.09
N LEU A 193 -10.71 22.48 -6.83
CA LEU A 193 -9.46 22.20 -6.13
C LEU A 193 -9.19 20.70 -6.06
N ILE A 194 -10.14 19.90 -5.57
CA ILE A 194 -9.99 18.43 -5.45
C ILE A 194 -9.73 17.80 -6.83
N THR A 195 -10.39 18.28 -7.88
CA THR A 195 -10.18 17.79 -9.25
C THR A 195 -8.76 18.08 -9.72
N CYS A 196 -8.24 19.29 -9.51
CA CYS A 196 -6.85 19.64 -9.86
C CYS A 196 -5.83 18.89 -8.98
N VAL A 197 -6.13 18.69 -7.69
CA VAL A 197 -5.30 17.90 -6.78
C VAL A 197 -5.17 16.46 -7.27
N ASN A 198 -6.25 15.84 -7.75
CA ASN A 198 -6.21 14.50 -8.34
C ASN A 198 -5.32 14.47 -9.59
N ALA A 199 -5.37 15.50 -10.44
CA ALA A 199 -4.46 15.61 -11.58
C ALA A 199 -2.99 15.71 -11.14
N CYS A 200 -2.69 16.50 -10.10
CA CYS A 200 -1.34 16.59 -9.53
C CYS A 200 -0.84 15.25 -8.98
N ILE A 201 -1.73 14.43 -8.39
CA ILE A 201 -1.40 13.07 -7.91
C ILE A 201 -1.04 12.15 -9.08
N LEU A 202 -1.80 12.21 -10.17
CA LEU A 202 -1.57 11.37 -11.35
C LEU A 202 -0.25 11.73 -12.05
N GLU A 203 0.07 13.02 -12.16
CA GLU A 203 1.35 13.50 -12.70
C GLU A 203 2.51 13.40 -11.72
N LYS A 204 2.23 13.12 -10.43
CA LYS A 204 3.21 13.22 -9.33
C LYS A 204 3.90 14.59 -9.26
N SER A 205 3.22 15.66 -9.68
CA SER A 205 3.78 17.03 -9.69
C SER A 205 3.60 17.72 -8.34
N LEU A 206 4.66 17.73 -7.54
CA LEU A 206 4.69 18.45 -6.26
C LEU A 206 4.63 19.97 -6.44
N LYS A 207 5.19 20.50 -7.54
CA LYS A 207 5.20 21.94 -7.83
C LYS A 207 3.79 22.46 -8.02
N ASP A 208 3.00 21.80 -8.86
CA ASP A 208 1.62 22.19 -9.13
C ASP A 208 0.73 21.95 -7.91
N GLY A 209 0.96 20.84 -7.19
CA GLY A 209 0.28 20.59 -5.92
C GLY A 209 0.48 21.71 -4.88
N ARG A 210 1.69 22.28 -4.77
CA ARG A 210 1.97 23.43 -3.90
C ARG A 210 1.26 24.70 -4.38
N TYR A 211 1.18 24.92 -5.69
CA TYR A 211 0.42 26.03 -6.26
C TYR A 211 -1.07 25.91 -5.92
N VAL A 212 -1.66 24.72 -6.09
CA VAL A 212 -3.06 24.46 -5.75
C VAL A 212 -3.32 24.67 -4.25
N HIS A 213 -2.41 24.22 -3.37
CA HIS A 213 -2.51 24.50 -1.93
C HIS A 213 -2.47 26.00 -1.63
N GLN A 214 -1.58 26.76 -2.28
CA GLN A 214 -1.54 28.22 -2.14
C GLN A 214 -2.85 28.87 -2.61
N THR A 215 -3.42 28.39 -3.71
CA THR A 215 -4.72 28.86 -4.22
C THR A 215 -5.85 28.55 -3.24
N ALA A 216 -5.87 27.35 -2.64
CA ALA A 216 -6.83 27.00 -1.58
C ALA A 216 -6.72 27.95 -0.38
N ARG A 217 -5.49 28.32 0.03
CA ARG A 217 -5.25 29.31 1.09
C ARG A 217 -5.79 30.69 0.75
N LYS A 218 -5.53 31.19 -0.46
CA LYS A 218 -6.01 32.51 -0.92
C LYS A 218 -7.54 32.62 -0.91
N HIS A 219 -8.25 31.53 -1.17
CA HIS A 219 -9.71 31.49 -1.21
C HIS A 219 -10.36 31.05 0.11
N GLY A 220 -9.58 30.90 1.20
CA GLY A 220 -10.11 30.47 2.50
C GLY A 220 -10.56 29.01 2.59
N LEU A 221 -10.23 28.19 1.57
CA LEU A 221 -10.61 26.78 1.47
C LEU A 221 -9.54 25.83 2.02
N MET A 222 -8.43 26.35 2.55
CA MET A 222 -7.32 25.52 3.05
C MET A 222 -7.72 24.56 4.18
N PHE A 223 -8.69 24.96 5.02
CA PHE A 223 -9.20 24.17 6.14
C PHE A 223 -10.58 23.56 5.89
N ASP A 224 -11.07 23.62 4.65
CA ASP A 224 -12.19 22.77 4.25
C ASP A 224 -11.72 21.31 4.36
N LEU A 225 -12.42 20.51 5.15
CA LEU A 225 -11.99 19.14 5.51
C LEU A 225 -11.75 18.27 4.27
N LEU A 226 -12.57 18.41 3.22
CA LEU A 226 -12.43 17.64 1.98
C LEU A 226 -11.21 18.09 1.17
N VAL A 227 -11.00 19.40 1.07
CA VAL A 227 -9.82 19.98 0.41
C VAL A 227 -8.55 19.62 1.16
N SER A 228 -8.50 19.80 2.50
CA SER A 228 -7.33 19.45 3.32
C SER A 228 -6.99 17.97 3.23
N ASN A 229 -7.99 17.08 3.31
CA ASN A 229 -7.77 15.63 3.14
C ASN A 229 -7.23 15.28 1.75
N SER A 230 -7.70 15.96 0.70
CA SER A 230 -7.23 15.74 -0.66
C SER A 230 -5.79 16.25 -0.84
N LEU A 231 -5.46 17.43 -0.29
CA LEU A 231 -4.11 17.98 -0.29
C LEU A 231 -3.13 17.11 0.52
N LEU A 232 -3.56 16.58 1.68
CA LEU A 232 -2.78 15.62 2.46
C LEU A 232 -2.42 14.39 1.63
N LYS A 233 -3.43 13.79 0.97
CA LYS A 233 -3.22 12.66 0.07
C LYS A 233 -2.25 13.02 -1.05
N MET A 234 -2.36 14.20 -1.64
CA MET A 234 -1.44 14.66 -2.69
C MET A 234 -0.01 14.78 -2.22
N TYR A 235 0.25 15.42 -1.07
CA TYR A 235 1.60 15.52 -0.54
C TYR A 235 2.21 14.15 -0.24
N VAL A 236 1.42 13.23 0.31
CA VAL A 236 1.85 11.84 0.54
C VAL A 236 2.17 11.12 -0.77
N GLU A 237 1.28 11.20 -1.76
CA GLU A 237 1.46 10.52 -3.05
C GLU A 237 2.60 11.11 -3.90
N CYS A 238 2.90 12.40 -3.74
CA CYS A 238 4.04 13.08 -4.37
C CYS A 238 5.34 12.99 -3.55
N GLY A 239 5.35 12.21 -2.47
CA GLY A 239 6.55 11.93 -1.67
C GLY A 239 7.00 13.03 -0.70
N SER A 240 6.22 14.10 -0.51
CA SER A 240 6.54 15.18 0.43
C SER A 240 5.84 14.97 1.78
N ILE A 241 6.35 14.02 2.57
CA ILE A 241 5.78 13.71 3.90
C ILE A 241 5.87 14.90 4.87
N LYS A 242 6.90 15.75 4.73
CA LYS A 242 7.09 16.95 5.55
C LYS A 242 5.98 17.98 5.34
N ASP A 243 5.64 18.25 4.07
CA ASP A 243 4.55 19.17 3.74
C ASP A 243 3.19 18.60 4.18
N ALA A 244 2.99 17.28 4.00
CA ALA A 244 1.80 16.59 4.50
C ALA A 244 1.66 16.74 6.02
N ARG A 245 2.76 16.54 6.77
CA ARG A 245 2.76 16.68 8.22
C ARG A 245 2.46 18.11 8.66
N ALA A 246 3.09 19.10 8.01
CA ALA A 246 2.86 20.49 8.32
C ALA A 246 1.40 20.92 8.09
N LEU A 247 0.76 20.42 7.02
CA LEU A 247 -0.67 20.65 6.77
C LEU A 247 -1.52 19.96 7.85
N PHE A 248 -1.25 18.69 8.16
CA PHE A 248 -1.99 17.93 9.17
C PHE A 248 -1.98 18.61 10.55
N ASP A 249 -0.83 19.11 10.97
CA ASP A 249 -0.68 19.80 12.26
C ASP A 249 -1.45 21.13 12.30
N GLN A 250 -1.63 21.80 11.16
CA GLN A 250 -2.41 23.04 11.05
C GLN A 250 -3.92 22.82 10.95
N MET A 251 -4.38 21.60 10.62
CA MET A 251 -5.82 21.34 10.48
C MET A 251 -6.55 21.50 11.83
N PRO A 252 -7.57 22.37 11.91
CA PRO A 252 -8.33 22.58 13.15
C PRO A 252 -9.29 21.42 13.45
N LEU A 253 -9.77 20.75 12.41
CA LEU A 253 -10.63 19.57 12.49
C LEU A 253 -9.97 18.46 11.67
N ARG A 254 -9.89 17.27 12.26
CA ARG A 254 -9.34 16.07 11.63
C ARG A 254 -10.37 14.96 11.75
N ASP A 255 -10.50 14.18 10.70
CA ASP A 255 -11.36 13.00 10.70
C ASP A 255 -10.53 11.72 10.51
N GLY A 256 -11.20 10.58 10.49
CA GLY A 256 -10.53 9.30 10.24
C GLY A 256 -9.74 9.28 8.93
N ILE A 257 -10.15 10.04 7.91
CA ILE A 257 -9.47 10.13 6.61
C ILE A 257 -8.17 10.92 6.75
N SER A 258 -8.17 12.05 7.46
CA SER A 258 -6.97 12.86 7.73
C SER A 258 -5.90 12.00 8.42
N TRP A 259 -6.30 11.33 9.52
CA TRP A 259 -5.41 10.47 10.30
C TRP A 259 -4.89 9.27 9.49
N THR A 260 -5.78 8.60 8.77
CA THR A 260 -5.41 7.43 7.96
C THR A 260 -4.43 7.81 6.85
N SER A 261 -4.64 8.97 6.21
CA SER A 261 -3.80 9.45 5.11
C SER A 261 -2.38 9.77 5.58
N ILE A 262 -2.22 10.47 6.72
CA ILE A 262 -0.89 10.76 7.27
C ILE A 262 -0.19 9.50 7.77
N ILE A 263 -0.91 8.58 8.42
CA ILE A 263 -0.37 7.28 8.86
C ILE A 263 0.13 6.48 7.65
N GLN A 264 -0.68 6.36 6.59
CA GLN A 264 -0.27 5.71 5.34
C GLN A 264 0.98 6.35 4.75
N GLY A 265 1.08 7.69 4.78
CA GLY A 265 2.26 8.41 4.30
C GLY A 265 3.53 8.03 5.04
N TYR A 266 3.51 8.02 6.38
CA TYR A 266 4.66 7.61 7.19
C TYR A 266 5.03 6.14 6.97
N VAL A 267 4.03 5.24 6.85
CA VAL A 267 4.27 3.82 6.58
C VAL A 267 4.91 3.62 5.20
N LYS A 268 4.43 4.32 4.17
CA LYS A 268 5.00 4.29 2.81
C LYS A 268 6.43 4.85 2.78
N ASN A 269 6.71 5.92 3.53
CA ASN A 269 8.05 6.52 3.61
C ASN A 269 9.04 5.69 4.46
N GLY A 270 8.59 4.58 5.06
CA GLY A 270 9.42 3.73 5.92
C GLY A 270 9.62 4.25 7.35
N GLU A 271 9.03 5.39 7.69
CA GLU A 271 9.07 6.04 9.01
C GLU A 271 8.00 5.47 9.96
N ILE A 272 8.11 4.16 10.21
CA ILE A 272 7.05 3.36 10.85
C ILE A 272 6.75 3.80 12.29
N ASN A 273 7.78 4.21 13.04
CA ASN A 273 7.61 4.65 14.43
C ASN A 273 6.71 5.87 14.55
N GLU A 274 6.82 6.83 13.62
CA GLU A 274 5.94 8.00 13.58
C GLU A 274 4.51 7.61 13.19
N GLY A 275 4.33 6.67 12.27
CA GLY A 275 3.02 6.09 11.95
C GLY A 275 2.34 5.46 13.17
N LEU A 276 3.08 4.69 13.98
CA LEU A 276 2.55 4.08 15.22
C LEU A 276 2.23 5.12 16.30
N LYS A 277 3.04 6.18 16.43
CA LYS A 277 2.77 7.30 17.33
C LYS A 277 1.49 8.03 16.93
N LEU A 278 1.32 8.31 15.64
CA LEU A 278 0.11 8.93 15.11
C LEU A 278 -1.13 8.06 15.32
N PHE A 279 -1.03 6.75 15.09
CA PHE A 279 -2.14 5.82 15.36
C PHE A 279 -2.58 5.85 16.83
N ARG A 280 -1.63 5.96 17.77
CA ARG A 280 -1.94 6.11 19.20
C ARG A 280 -2.55 7.49 19.52
N LYS A 281 -2.01 8.57 18.94
CA LYS A 281 -2.54 9.93 19.09
C LYS A 281 -3.98 10.06 18.58
N MET A 282 -4.31 9.41 17.45
CA MET A 282 -5.68 9.35 16.92
C MET A 282 -6.68 8.85 17.97
N ILE A 283 -6.31 7.82 18.74
CA ILE A 283 -7.15 7.22 19.78
C ILE A 283 -7.24 8.09 21.04
N VAL A 284 -6.11 8.68 21.45
CA VAL A 284 -5.96 9.34 22.76
C VAL A 284 -6.29 10.83 22.73
N GLU A 285 -5.85 11.56 21.71
CA GLU A 285 -5.96 13.02 21.63
C GLU A 285 -7.29 13.44 20.99
N ASP A 286 -7.63 12.88 19.83
CA ASP A 286 -8.84 13.27 19.08
C ASP A 286 -10.04 12.35 19.36
N GLU A 287 -9.87 11.32 20.19
CA GLU A 287 -10.88 10.28 20.50
C GLU A 287 -11.51 9.62 19.25
N ILE A 288 -10.83 9.67 18.11
CA ILE A 288 -11.30 9.09 16.86
C ILE A 288 -10.95 7.60 16.89
N LYS A 289 -11.97 6.75 16.82
CA LYS A 289 -11.77 5.29 16.76
C LYS A 289 -11.20 4.90 15.39
N PRO A 290 -10.00 4.29 15.32
CA PRO A 290 -9.50 3.71 14.08
C PRO A 290 -10.53 2.76 13.47
N ASP A 291 -10.81 2.98 12.19
CA ASP A 291 -11.65 2.12 11.39
C ASP A 291 -10.82 1.02 10.70
N VAL A 292 -11.47 0.25 9.84
CA VAL A 292 -10.84 -0.82 9.05
C VAL A 292 -9.65 -0.30 8.22
N VAL A 293 -9.76 0.91 7.66
CA VAL A 293 -8.74 1.47 6.75
C VAL A 293 -7.52 1.92 7.54
N ALA A 294 -7.74 2.59 8.68
CA ALA A 294 -6.68 3.01 9.60
C ALA A 294 -5.92 1.81 10.18
N VAL A 295 -6.61 0.70 10.49
CA VAL A 295 -5.95 -0.50 10.99
C VAL A 295 -5.17 -1.22 9.89
N SER A 296 -5.77 -1.42 8.72
CA SER A 296 -5.08 -2.05 7.59
C SER A 296 -3.86 -1.25 7.11
N SER A 297 -3.83 0.08 7.29
CA SER A 297 -2.68 0.89 6.89
C SER A 297 -1.46 0.75 7.82
N ILE A 298 -1.66 0.47 9.10
CA ILE A 298 -0.57 0.38 10.10
C ILE A 298 0.01 -1.04 10.24
N LEU A 299 -0.76 -2.08 9.90
CA LEU A 299 -0.30 -3.47 9.98
C LEU A 299 0.95 -3.78 9.12
N PRO A 300 1.08 -3.30 7.86
CA PRO A 300 2.29 -3.47 7.05
C PRO A 300 3.54 -2.87 7.70
N ALA A 301 3.35 -1.80 8.49
CA ALA A 301 4.40 -1.16 9.24
C ALA A 301 4.93 -2.11 10.34
N CYS A 302 4.02 -2.75 11.07
CA CYS A 302 4.38 -3.77 12.07
C CYS A 302 5.09 -4.96 11.41
N ALA A 303 4.61 -5.40 10.24
CA ALA A 303 5.21 -6.47 9.45
C ALA A 303 6.68 -6.18 9.09
N ARG A 304 6.96 -4.98 8.56
CA ARG A 304 8.31 -4.55 8.17
C ARG A 304 9.27 -4.52 9.36
N MET A 305 8.84 -4.03 10.52
CA MET A 305 9.67 -3.97 11.73
C MET A 305 9.79 -5.30 12.48
N ALA A 306 9.09 -6.36 12.03
CA ALA A 306 8.87 -7.57 12.82
C ALA A 306 8.30 -7.28 14.24
N ALA A 307 7.48 -6.24 14.36
CA ALA A 307 6.95 -5.74 15.63
C ALA A 307 5.72 -6.56 16.07
N SER A 308 5.96 -7.82 16.46
CA SER A 308 4.91 -8.78 16.84
C SER A 308 4.03 -8.28 17.99
N LYS A 309 4.56 -7.45 18.90
CA LYS A 309 3.80 -6.90 20.02
C LYS A 309 2.80 -5.84 19.55
N ASN A 310 3.25 -4.84 18.80
CA ASN A 310 2.37 -3.80 18.24
C ASN A 310 1.28 -4.42 17.36
N GLY A 311 1.63 -5.40 16.52
CA GLY A 311 0.67 -6.13 15.71
C GLY A 311 -0.42 -6.84 16.54
N ARG A 312 -0.03 -7.47 17.67
CA ARG A 312 -0.99 -8.09 18.61
C ARG A 312 -1.86 -7.06 19.33
N GLU A 313 -1.31 -5.91 19.71
CA GLU A 313 -2.09 -4.81 20.30
C GLU A 313 -3.17 -4.32 19.33
N ILE A 314 -2.81 -4.13 18.06
CA ILE A 314 -3.74 -3.70 16.99
C ILE A 314 -4.78 -4.78 16.70
N HIS A 315 -4.38 -6.06 16.62
CA HIS A 315 -5.32 -7.16 16.44
C HIS A 315 -6.30 -7.29 17.63
N GLY A 316 -5.80 -7.14 18.86
CA GLY A 316 -6.64 -7.10 20.06
C GLY A 316 -7.61 -5.92 20.06
N TYR A 317 -7.19 -4.75 19.55
CA TYR A 317 -8.06 -3.58 19.37
C TYR A 317 -9.20 -3.87 18.39
N LEU A 318 -8.94 -4.53 17.25
CA LEU A 318 -9.99 -4.93 16.29
C LEU A 318 -11.06 -5.79 16.95
N ILE A 319 -10.63 -6.82 17.69
CA ILE A 319 -11.53 -7.77 18.38
C ILE A 319 -12.35 -7.05 19.46
N ARG A 320 -11.69 -6.25 20.31
CA ARG A 320 -12.34 -5.55 21.43
C ARG A 320 -13.40 -4.55 20.96
N ASN A 321 -13.13 -3.86 19.86
CA ASN A 321 -14.03 -2.83 19.32
C ASN A 321 -15.04 -3.40 18.30
N LYS A 322 -15.05 -4.72 18.07
CA LYS A 322 -15.94 -5.39 17.12
C LYS A 322 -15.90 -4.77 15.73
N ILE A 323 -14.71 -4.34 15.31
CA ILE A 323 -14.52 -3.76 13.98
C ILE A 323 -14.71 -4.89 12.95
N PRO A 324 -15.51 -4.70 11.88
CA PRO A 324 -15.72 -5.72 10.87
C PRO A 324 -14.40 -6.16 10.24
N ILE A 325 -14.03 -7.42 10.44
CA ILE A 325 -12.86 -8.03 9.82
C ILE A 325 -13.32 -8.55 8.45
N ASN A 326 -12.79 -7.94 7.39
CA ASN A 326 -12.98 -8.38 6.01
C ASN A 326 -11.69 -9.05 5.49
N PRO A 327 -11.70 -9.69 4.30
CA PRO A 327 -10.51 -10.35 3.77
C PRO A 327 -9.28 -9.44 3.67
N LYS A 328 -9.45 -8.12 3.43
CA LYS A 328 -8.34 -7.17 3.40
C LYS A 328 -7.63 -7.04 4.75
N VAL A 329 -8.38 -7.01 5.85
CA VAL A 329 -7.81 -6.99 7.21
C VAL A 329 -7.17 -8.33 7.54
N GLU A 330 -7.83 -9.44 7.20
CA GLU A 330 -7.28 -10.80 7.42
C GLU A 330 -5.94 -10.96 6.70
N ASN A 331 -5.85 -10.57 5.44
CA ASN A 331 -4.62 -10.61 4.65
C ASN A 331 -3.51 -9.74 5.26
N ALA A 332 -3.84 -8.53 5.73
CA ALA A 332 -2.88 -7.65 6.41
C ALA A 332 -2.40 -8.24 7.75
N LEU A 333 -3.27 -8.93 8.49
CA LEU A 333 -2.91 -9.65 9.72
C LEU A 333 -2.03 -10.85 9.43
N ILE A 334 -2.34 -11.65 8.40
CA ILE A 334 -1.51 -12.80 7.98
C ILE A 334 -0.11 -12.31 7.60
N ASP A 335 0.00 -11.27 6.77
CA ASP A 335 1.29 -10.68 6.37
C ASP A 335 2.08 -10.19 7.58
N MET A 336 1.40 -9.49 8.50
CA MET A 336 2.01 -8.98 9.73
C MET A 336 2.53 -10.11 10.62
N TYR A 337 1.73 -11.14 10.88
CA TYR A 337 2.13 -12.25 11.73
C TYR A 337 3.25 -13.08 11.11
N ALA A 338 3.19 -13.36 9.80
CA ALA A 338 4.26 -14.06 9.08
C ALA A 338 5.57 -13.26 9.15
N LYS A 339 5.58 -11.98 8.75
CA LYS A 339 6.79 -11.14 8.76
C LYS A 339 7.28 -10.71 10.15
N SER A 340 6.54 -11.06 11.20
CA SER A 340 6.91 -10.86 12.61
C SER A 340 7.34 -12.15 13.31
N GLY A 341 7.51 -13.25 12.57
CA GLY A 341 8.02 -14.51 13.12
C GLY A 341 6.98 -15.31 13.92
N CYS A 342 5.69 -15.12 13.63
CA CYS A 342 4.56 -15.73 14.32
C CYS A 342 3.68 -16.50 13.31
N LEU A 343 4.28 -17.39 12.54
CA LEU A 343 3.66 -18.08 11.40
C LEU A 343 2.42 -18.90 11.79
N GLU A 344 2.39 -19.44 13.02
CA GLU A 344 1.26 -20.22 13.53
C GLU A 344 -0.02 -19.37 13.61
N TYR A 345 0.11 -18.10 14.02
CA TYR A 345 -1.02 -17.17 14.07
C TYR A 345 -1.50 -16.80 12.66
N ALA A 346 -0.56 -16.60 11.72
CA ALA A 346 -0.89 -16.34 10.32
C ALA A 346 -1.67 -17.53 9.73
N SER A 347 -1.18 -18.76 9.94
CA SER A 347 -1.84 -20.01 9.49
C SER A 347 -3.21 -20.23 10.14
N MET A 348 -3.35 -19.91 11.43
CA MET A 348 -4.63 -19.98 12.13
C MET A 348 -5.66 -18.98 11.58
N ILE A 349 -5.25 -17.76 11.25
CA ILE A 349 -6.15 -16.78 10.63
C ILE A 349 -6.55 -17.27 9.25
N PHE A 350 -5.58 -17.64 8.41
CA PHE A 350 -5.81 -18.15 7.06
C PHE A 350 -6.80 -19.33 7.05
N SER A 351 -6.61 -20.33 7.90
CA SER A 351 -7.51 -21.49 7.98
C SER A 351 -8.95 -21.10 8.37
N LYS A 352 -9.13 -20.10 9.25
CA LYS A 352 -10.45 -19.63 9.72
C LYS A 352 -11.16 -18.67 8.75
N MET A 353 -10.49 -18.16 7.71
CA MET A 353 -11.11 -17.27 6.72
C MET A 353 -12.26 -17.98 5.99
N LYS A 354 -13.45 -17.34 5.99
CA LYS A 354 -14.65 -17.85 5.30
C LYS A 354 -14.51 -17.85 3.78
N SER A 355 -13.86 -16.84 3.23
CA SER A 355 -13.59 -16.68 1.81
C SER A 355 -12.14 -16.24 1.64
N LYS A 356 -11.37 -16.98 0.84
CA LYS A 356 -9.97 -16.67 0.54
C LYS A 356 -9.90 -16.12 -0.88
N ASP A 357 -9.38 -14.91 -1.02
CA ASP A 357 -9.05 -14.33 -2.32
C ASP A 357 -7.61 -14.70 -2.72
N ILE A 358 -7.20 -14.36 -3.94
CA ILE A 358 -5.85 -14.65 -4.43
C ILE A 358 -4.76 -14.06 -3.52
N VAL A 359 -5.01 -12.87 -2.96
CA VAL A 359 -4.11 -12.20 -2.01
C VAL A 359 -3.93 -13.03 -0.73
N SER A 360 -5.00 -13.65 -0.23
CA SER A 360 -4.95 -14.53 0.95
C SER A 360 -3.98 -15.68 0.73
N TRP A 361 -4.06 -16.32 -0.44
CA TRP A 361 -3.17 -17.43 -0.81
C TRP A 361 -1.72 -16.96 -0.97
N THR A 362 -1.50 -15.91 -1.75
CA THR A 362 -0.18 -15.36 -2.04
C THR A 362 0.57 -14.94 -0.77
N VAL A 363 -0.11 -14.24 0.15
CA VAL A 363 0.51 -13.82 1.42
C VAL A 363 0.89 -15.03 2.28
N MET A 364 0.07 -16.09 2.31
CA MET A 364 0.37 -17.29 3.07
C MET A 364 1.51 -18.11 2.44
N ILE A 365 1.55 -18.22 1.11
CA ILE A 365 2.64 -18.88 0.37
C ILE A 365 3.96 -18.17 0.67
N LEU A 366 4.01 -16.85 0.50
CA LEU A 366 5.19 -16.05 0.83
C LEU A 366 5.57 -16.17 2.31
N GLY A 367 4.58 -16.22 3.20
CA GLY A 367 4.79 -16.47 4.63
C GLY A 367 5.53 -17.78 4.90
N TYR A 368 5.07 -18.91 4.34
CA TYR A 368 5.78 -20.19 4.48
C TYR A 368 7.19 -20.16 3.86
N SER A 369 7.35 -19.53 2.69
CA SER A 369 8.65 -19.39 2.02
C SER A 369 9.66 -18.58 2.85
N LEU A 370 9.22 -17.48 3.47
CA LEU A 370 10.05 -16.67 4.38
C LEU A 370 10.56 -17.47 5.58
N HIS A 371 9.86 -18.52 5.98
CA HIS A 371 10.20 -19.38 7.10
C HIS A 371 10.93 -20.67 6.68
N GLY A 372 11.37 -20.78 5.42
CA GLY A 372 12.07 -21.94 4.88
C GLY A 372 11.17 -23.15 4.57
N GLN A 373 9.84 -22.98 4.64
CA GLN A 373 8.84 -24.03 4.41
C GLN A 373 8.20 -23.91 3.02
N GLY A 374 9.02 -23.63 1.99
CA GLY A 374 8.56 -23.40 0.62
C GLY A 374 7.79 -24.57 0.01
N ASN A 375 8.05 -25.81 0.41
CA ASN A 375 7.27 -26.99 0.02
C ASN A 375 5.78 -26.86 0.40
N ILE A 376 5.48 -26.40 1.62
CA ILE A 376 4.10 -26.13 2.06
C ILE A 376 3.51 -24.96 1.26
N GLY A 377 4.33 -23.97 0.91
CA GLY A 377 3.95 -22.89 0.00
C GLY A 377 3.51 -23.39 -1.38
N VAL A 378 4.25 -24.34 -1.97
CA VAL A 378 3.90 -24.98 -3.24
C VAL A 378 2.60 -25.78 -3.12
N ASP A 379 2.42 -26.55 -2.04
CA ASP A 379 1.18 -27.28 -1.77
C ASP A 379 -0.05 -26.36 -1.65
N LEU A 380 0.14 -25.13 -1.14
CA LEU A 380 -0.91 -24.12 -1.10
C LEU A 380 -1.20 -23.53 -2.48
N PHE A 381 -0.16 -23.26 -3.28
CA PHE A 381 -0.31 -22.76 -4.64
C PHE A 381 -1.13 -23.72 -5.51
N GLN A 382 -0.90 -25.02 -5.38
CA GLN A 382 -1.65 -26.05 -6.11
C GLN A 382 -3.15 -26.10 -5.76
N LYS A 383 -3.56 -25.55 -4.61
CA LYS A 383 -4.96 -25.48 -4.19
C LYS A 383 -5.69 -24.25 -4.74
N ILE A 384 -4.99 -23.30 -5.36
CA ILE A 384 -5.59 -22.11 -5.95
C ILE A 384 -6.35 -22.53 -7.24
N PRO A 385 -7.61 -22.10 -7.42
CA PRO A 385 -8.31 -22.32 -8.69
C PRO A 385 -7.53 -21.71 -9.86
N LYS A 386 -7.34 -22.46 -10.95
CA LYS A 386 -6.56 -22.00 -12.12
C LYS A 386 -7.07 -20.69 -12.73
N THR A 387 -8.36 -20.38 -12.58
CA THR A 387 -8.98 -19.13 -13.06
C THR A 387 -8.55 -17.89 -12.28
N ASP A 388 -8.06 -18.06 -11.05
CA ASP A 388 -7.81 -16.97 -10.10
C ASP A 388 -6.32 -16.66 -9.98
N ILE A 389 -5.45 -17.43 -10.64
CA ILE A 389 -3.99 -17.27 -10.57
C ILE A 389 -3.60 -16.03 -11.36
N ASP A 390 -2.96 -15.08 -10.66
CA ASP A 390 -2.35 -13.90 -11.26
C ASP A 390 -0.83 -14.02 -11.34
N GLU A 391 -0.19 -13.02 -11.95
CA GLU A 391 1.26 -12.92 -12.08
C GLU A 391 1.97 -12.95 -10.71
N ILE A 392 1.40 -12.29 -9.70
CA ILE A 392 1.98 -12.19 -8.35
C ILE A 392 1.98 -13.57 -7.67
N SER A 393 0.96 -14.39 -7.92
CA SER A 393 0.85 -15.74 -7.40
C SER A 393 1.94 -16.65 -7.98
N TYR A 394 2.27 -16.51 -9.27
CA TYR A 394 3.41 -17.21 -9.87
C TYR A 394 4.75 -16.76 -9.27
N VAL A 395 4.94 -15.45 -9.03
CA VAL A 395 6.13 -14.95 -8.31
C VAL A 395 6.24 -15.62 -6.93
N ALA A 396 5.14 -15.71 -6.19
CA ALA A 396 5.12 -16.36 -4.87
C ALA A 396 5.44 -17.86 -4.94
N ALA A 397 4.91 -18.57 -5.94
CA ALA A 397 5.21 -19.98 -6.17
C ALA A 397 6.69 -20.20 -6.56
N LEU A 398 7.22 -19.41 -7.48
CA LEU A 398 8.63 -19.48 -7.88
C LEU A 398 9.56 -19.16 -6.70
N TYR A 399 9.19 -18.19 -5.86
CA TYR A 399 9.92 -17.89 -4.64
C TYR A 399 9.87 -19.05 -3.65
N ALA A 400 8.71 -19.70 -3.46
CA ALA A 400 8.58 -20.90 -2.65
C ALA A 400 9.46 -22.06 -3.16
N CYS A 401 9.45 -22.30 -4.48
CA CYS A 401 10.33 -23.27 -5.12
C CYS A 401 11.81 -22.92 -4.90
N CYS A 402 12.19 -21.65 -5.03
CA CYS A 402 13.55 -21.16 -4.81
C CYS A 402 14.04 -21.44 -3.37
N MET A 403 13.21 -21.14 -2.37
CA MET A 403 13.55 -21.36 -0.97
C MET A 403 13.64 -22.84 -0.60
N SER A 404 12.92 -23.72 -1.30
CA SER A 404 12.95 -25.18 -1.08
C SER A 404 13.69 -25.98 -2.15
N ARG A 405 14.36 -25.33 -3.10
CA ARG A 405 15.13 -25.93 -4.22
C ARG A 405 14.31 -26.91 -5.09
N MET A 406 13.02 -26.64 -5.25
CA MET A 406 12.10 -27.43 -6.08
C MET A 406 12.23 -27.03 -7.55
N VAL A 407 13.31 -27.49 -8.19
CA VAL A 407 13.69 -27.07 -9.56
C VAL A 407 12.65 -27.48 -10.60
N GLU A 408 12.12 -28.70 -10.50
CA GLU A 408 11.17 -29.25 -11.46
C GLU A 408 9.84 -28.48 -11.42
N GLU A 409 9.29 -28.27 -10.22
CA GLU A 409 8.06 -27.52 -10.00
C GLU A 409 8.25 -26.05 -10.36
N GLY A 410 9.39 -25.46 -10.00
CA GLY A 410 9.71 -24.08 -10.40
C GLY A 410 9.72 -23.92 -11.92
N MET A 411 10.40 -24.83 -12.64
CA MET A 411 10.45 -24.80 -14.10
C MET A 411 9.07 -25.00 -14.72
N HIS A 412 8.27 -25.92 -14.16
CA HIS A 412 6.88 -26.12 -14.57
C HIS A 412 6.05 -24.84 -14.45
N TYR A 413 6.10 -24.17 -13.29
CA TYR A 413 5.33 -22.95 -13.07
C TYR A 413 5.82 -21.77 -13.92
N PHE A 414 7.13 -21.65 -14.16
CA PHE A 414 7.67 -20.63 -15.04
C PHE A 414 7.15 -20.79 -16.48
N ASN A 415 7.06 -22.02 -16.97
CA ASN A 415 6.55 -22.32 -18.31
C ASN A 415 5.04 -22.05 -18.45
N CYS A 416 4.29 -21.92 -17.36
CA CYS A 416 2.89 -21.52 -17.39
C CYS A 416 2.69 -20.00 -17.56
N ILE A 417 3.76 -19.20 -17.51
CA ILE A 417 3.70 -17.73 -17.63
C ILE A 417 3.80 -17.34 -19.10
N GLU A 418 2.75 -16.73 -19.66
CA GLU A 418 2.74 -16.32 -21.07
C GLU A 418 3.80 -15.25 -21.41
N SER A 419 4.04 -14.30 -20.50
CA SER A 419 5.00 -13.21 -20.68
C SER A 419 5.88 -13.02 -19.45
N PRO A 420 7.01 -13.76 -19.34
CA PRO A 420 7.90 -13.67 -18.19
C PRO A 420 8.61 -12.30 -18.11
N LYS A 421 8.35 -11.54 -17.04
CA LYS A 421 9.13 -10.35 -16.67
C LYS A 421 10.46 -10.71 -16.00
N LEU A 422 11.34 -9.71 -15.87
CA LEU A 422 12.65 -9.84 -15.23
C LEU A 422 12.58 -10.50 -13.85
N VAL A 423 11.55 -10.20 -13.05
CA VAL A 423 11.36 -10.76 -11.70
C VAL A 423 11.18 -12.29 -11.73
N HIS A 424 10.43 -12.82 -12.71
CA HIS A 424 10.28 -14.28 -12.85
C HIS A 424 11.62 -14.92 -13.24
N CYS A 425 12.33 -14.29 -14.18
CA CYS A 425 13.60 -14.80 -14.66
C CYS A 425 14.69 -14.74 -13.57
N SER A 426 14.72 -13.69 -12.75
CA SER A 426 15.68 -13.58 -11.64
C SER A 426 15.42 -14.61 -10.56
N LEU A 427 14.15 -14.93 -10.26
CA LEU A 427 13.78 -16.03 -9.36
C LEU A 427 14.16 -17.40 -9.93
N MET A 428 14.00 -17.62 -11.24
CA MET A 428 14.44 -18.87 -11.87
C MET A 428 15.97 -19.05 -11.79
N VAL A 429 16.72 -17.99 -12.07
CA VAL A 429 18.18 -18.00 -11.92
C VAL A 429 18.58 -18.25 -10.46
N ALA A 430 17.89 -17.62 -9.50
CA ALA A 430 18.11 -17.86 -8.07
C ALA A 430 17.83 -19.32 -7.68
N LEU A 431 16.75 -19.91 -8.20
CA LEU A 431 16.42 -21.32 -7.97
C LEU A 431 17.51 -22.25 -8.51
N LEU A 432 17.94 -22.06 -9.76
CA LEU A 432 18.99 -22.86 -10.39
C LEU A 432 20.35 -22.68 -9.68
N SER A 433 20.71 -21.45 -9.29
CA SER A 433 21.96 -21.16 -8.59
C SER A 433 22.00 -21.77 -7.19
N ARG A 434 20.89 -21.68 -6.42
CA ARG A 434 20.75 -22.33 -5.10
C ARG A 434 20.74 -23.86 -5.21
N ALA A 435 20.23 -24.42 -6.30
CA ALA A 435 20.30 -25.85 -6.58
C ALA A 435 21.68 -26.32 -7.09
N GLY A 436 22.62 -25.40 -7.37
CA GLY A 436 23.97 -25.71 -7.87
C GLY A 436 24.03 -25.99 -9.38
N LYS A 437 22.93 -25.78 -10.11
CA LYS A 437 22.79 -26.00 -11.55
C LYS A 437 23.30 -24.79 -12.35
N PHE A 438 24.55 -24.39 -12.13
CA PHE A 438 25.13 -23.18 -12.75
C PHE A 438 25.19 -23.21 -14.29
N ASN A 439 25.35 -24.41 -14.88
CA ASN A 439 25.34 -24.55 -16.34
C ASN A 439 23.96 -24.26 -16.93
N GLU A 440 22.90 -24.81 -16.34
CA GLU A 440 21.50 -24.54 -16.73
C GLU A 440 21.18 -23.06 -16.52
N ALA A 441 21.59 -22.47 -15.39
CA ALA A 441 21.41 -21.04 -15.13
C ALA A 441 22.08 -20.17 -16.21
N ARG A 442 23.29 -20.52 -16.65
CA ARG A 442 24.00 -19.79 -17.71
C ARG A 442 23.29 -19.87 -19.05
N ILE A 443 22.75 -21.05 -19.41
CA ILE A 443 21.97 -21.23 -20.64
C ILE A 443 20.72 -20.34 -20.58
N PHE A 444 19.96 -20.43 -19.48
CA PHE A 444 18.75 -19.64 -19.26
C PHE A 444 18.99 -18.12 -19.34
N ILE A 445 20.08 -17.63 -18.74
CA ILE A 445 20.46 -16.20 -18.79
C ILE A 445 20.71 -15.73 -20.22
N ASN A 446 21.35 -16.57 -21.03
CA ASN A 446 21.67 -16.25 -22.42
C ASN A 446 20.40 -16.25 -23.30
N GLU A 447 19.51 -17.23 -23.10
CA GLU A 447 18.23 -17.34 -23.83
C GLU A 447 17.35 -16.10 -23.59
N HIS A 448 17.23 -15.67 -22.32
CA HIS A 448 16.42 -14.51 -21.96
C HIS A 448 17.16 -13.17 -22.04
N ARG A 449 18.46 -13.16 -22.39
CA ARG A 449 19.31 -11.95 -22.52
C ARG A 449 19.36 -11.07 -21.27
N ILE A 450 19.41 -11.67 -20.08
CA ILE A 450 19.31 -10.97 -18.78
C ILE A 450 20.64 -10.81 -18.05
N SER A 451 21.78 -10.99 -18.73
CA SER A 451 23.11 -11.08 -18.11
C SER A 451 23.64 -9.80 -17.44
N ARG A 452 23.05 -8.63 -17.75
CA ARG A 452 23.47 -7.32 -17.21
C ARG A 452 22.60 -6.81 -16.05
N HIS A 453 21.57 -7.56 -15.66
CA HIS A 453 20.72 -7.14 -14.56
C HIS A 453 21.35 -7.50 -13.21
N THR A 454 21.44 -6.52 -12.31
CA THR A 454 22.12 -6.65 -11.02
C THR A 454 21.44 -7.65 -10.09
N GLU A 455 20.12 -7.81 -10.19
CA GLU A 455 19.35 -8.84 -9.48
C GLU A 455 19.77 -10.26 -9.85
N VAL A 456 20.03 -10.50 -11.15
CA VAL A 456 20.47 -11.80 -11.67
C VAL A 456 21.89 -12.12 -11.21
N LEU A 457 22.79 -11.13 -11.24
CA LEU A 457 24.16 -11.28 -10.73
C LEU A 457 24.18 -11.57 -9.23
N ARG A 458 23.39 -10.84 -8.44
CA ARG A 458 23.24 -11.08 -6.99
C ARG A 458 22.73 -12.49 -6.69
N ALA A 459 21.70 -12.95 -7.42
CA ALA A 459 21.18 -14.32 -7.29
C ALA A 459 22.23 -15.40 -7.61
N LEU A 460 23.09 -15.18 -8.60
CA LEU A 460 24.20 -16.09 -8.91
C LEU A 460 25.28 -16.07 -7.83
N ILE A 461 25.67 -14.88 -7.35
CA ILE A 461 26.65 -14.72 -6.25
C ILE A 461 26.16 -15.47 -5.01
N ASP A 462 24.87 -15.37 -4.70
CA ASP A 462 24.26 -16.07 -3.58
C ASP A 462 24.37 -17.59 -3.72
N GLY A 463 24.07 -18.13 -4.89
CA GLY A 463 24.31 -19.55 -5.20
C GLY A 463 25.78 -19.94 -5.10
N CYS A 464 26.70 -19.11 -5.60
CA CYS A 464 28.14 -19.35 -5.51
C CYS A 464 28.63 -19.39 -4.06
N ARG A 465 28.06 -18.57 -3.17
CA ARG A 465 28.38 -18.59 -1.73
C ARG A 465 27.93 -19.90 -1.08
N ILE A 466 26.72 -20.36 -1.39
CA ILE A 466 26.16 -21.62 -0.88
C ILE A 466 27.03 -22.82 -1.33
N HIS A 467 27.37 -22.88 -2.62
CA HIS A 467 28.14 -23.99 -3.20
C HIS A 467 29.66 -23.81 -3.14
N ARG A 468 30.15 -22.76 -2.46
CA ARG A 468 31.58 -22.41 -2.34
C ARG A 468 32.32 -22.31 -3.68
N ASN A 469 31.65 -21.85 -4.74
CA ASN A 469 32.23 -21.62 -6.06
C ASN A 469 32.91 -20.24 -6.12
N LEU A 470 34.09 -20.15 -5.50
CA LEU A 470 34.82 -18.91 -5.30
C LEU A 470 35.23 -18.22 -6.62
N THR A 471 35.73 -18.99 -7.60
CA THR A 471 36.25 -18.44 -8.86
C THR A 471 35.17 -17.76 -9.69
N THR A 472 33.99 -18.37 -9.78
CA THR A 472 32.84 -17.79 -10.51
C THR A 472 32.25 -16.62 -9.73
N GLY A 473 32.13 -16.74 -8.40
CA GLY A 473 31.66 -15.67 -7.52
C GLY A 473 32.48 -14.39 -7.68
N LYS A 474 33.81 -14.49 -7.70
CA LYS A 474 34.70 -13.34 -7.91
C LYS A 474 34.36 -12.57 -9.19
N ARG A 475 34.29 -13.26 -10.33
CA ARG A 475 34.01 -12.63 -11.64
C ARG A 475 32.66 -11.90 -11.66
N LEU A 476 31.67 -12.48 -10.98
CA LEU A 476 30.33 -11.87 -10.88
C LEU A 476 30.34 -10.62 -10.01
N ILE A 477 31.09 -10.63 -8.90
CA ILE A 477 31.21 -9.43 -8.04
C ILE A 477 31.99 -8.33 -8.77
N GLU A 478 33.06 -8.66 -9.51
CA GLU A 478 33.79 -7.69 -10.36
C GLU A 478 32.83 -7.01 -11.36
N HIS A 479 32.02 -7.80 -12.07
CA HIS A 479 31.01 -7.27 -12.98
C HIS A 479 29.94 -6.42 -12.26
N LEU A 480 29.58 -6.76 -11.02
CA LEU A 480 28.64 -5.98 -10.23
C LEU A 480 29.24 -4.61 -9.81
N CYS A 481 30.53 -4.57 -9.48
CA CYS A 481 31.26 -3.32 -9.22
C CYS A 481 31.30 -2.43 -10.47
N ASP A 482 31.48 -3.02 -11.66
CA ASP A 482 31.48 -2.27 -12.92
C ASP A 482 30.10 -1.65 -13.24
N LEU A 483 29.01 -2.37 -12.92
CA LEU A 483 27.64 -1.91 -13.17
C LEU A 483 27.15 -0.88 -12.14
N GLU A 484 27.58 -1.00 -10.89
CA GLU A 484 27.18 -0.14 -9.79
C GLU A 484 28.42 0.41 -9.05
N PRO A 485 29.20 1.33 -9.67
CA PRO A 485 30.47 1.80 -9.11
C PRO A 485 30.33 2.66 -7.85
N LEU A 486 29.13 3.18 -7.58
CA LEU A 486 28.84 3.99 -6.40
C LEU A 486 28.23 3.18 -5.24
N ASN A 487 28.21 1.85 -5.36
CA ASN A 487 27.64 0.98 -4.34
C ASN A 487 28.73 0.33 -3.47
N ALA A 488 28.92 0.89 -2.27
CA ALA A 488 29.88 0.41 -1.27
C ALA A 488 29.74 -1.09 -0.96
N ASP A 489 28.52 -1.63 -0.99
CA ASP A 489 28.24 -3.03 -0.62
C ASP A 489 28.95 -4.02 -1.56
N ASN A 490 29.12 -3.66 -2.85
CA ASN A 490 29.76 -4.53 -3.85
C ASN A 490 31.27 -4.66 -3.58
N TYR A 491 31.91 -3.56 -3.20
CA TYR A 491 33.33 -3.54 -2.79
C TYR A 491 33.55 -4.27 -1.46
N ILE A 492 32.59 -4.20 -0.54
CA ILE A 492 32.61 -5.03 0.68
C ILE A 492 32.54 -6.52 0.32
N MET A 493 31.70 -6.91 -0.64
CA MET A 493 31.65 -8.30 -1.10
C MET A 493 33.00 -8.75 -1.68
N MET A 494 33.69 -7.89 -2.45
CA MET A 494 35.05 -8.17 -2.95
C MET A 494 36.08 -8.29 -1.83
N SER A 495 36.04 -7.39 -0.84
CA SER A 495 36.90 -7.44 0.34
C SER A 495 36.71 -8.75 1.10
N ASN A 496 35.45 -9.14 1.35
CA ASN A 496 35.12 -10.40 2.04
C ASN A 496 35.61 -11.63 1.27
N TYR A 497 35.52 -11.61 -0.07
CA TYR A 497 36.06 -12.67 -0.92
C TYR A 497 37.58 -12.85 -0.73
N TYR A 498 38.34 -11.75 -0.81
CA TYR A 498 39.79 -11.81 -0.65
C TYR A 498 40.23 -12.20 0.77
N ALA A 499 39.45 -11.80 1.78
CA ALA A 499 39.65 -12.21 3.15
C ALA A 499 39.50 -13.74 3.32
N GLN A 500 38.49 -14.36 2.70
CA GLN A 500 38.32 -15.83 2.70
C GLN A 500 39.48 -16.55 2.03
N CYS A 501 40.12 -15.93 1.05
CA CYS A 501 41.31 -16.45 0.38
C CYS A 501 42.62 -16.16 1.15
N GLY A 502 42.56 -15.55 2.34
CA GLY A 502 43.73 -15.19 3.16
C GLY A 502 44.62 -14.10 2.56
N LYS A 503 44.12 -13.31 1.59
CA LYS A 503 44.89 -12.28 0.87
C LYS A 503 44.70 -10.90 1.49
N GLN A 504 45.34 -10.67 2.64
CA GLN A 504 45.16 -9.44 3.42
C GLN A 504 45.47 -8.16 2.64
N ASN A 505 46.56 -8.14 1.86
CA ASN A 505 46.94 -6.96 1.07
C ASN A 505 45.81 -6.49 0.13
N MET A 506 45.04 -7.42 -0.44
CA MET A 506 43.92 -7.09 -1.32
C MET A 506 42.72 -6.54 -0.54
N VAL A 507 42.49 -7.03 0.69
CA VAL A 507 41.45 -6.50 1.58
C VAL A 507 41.70 -5.03 1.85
N ASP A 508 42.94 -4.67 2.20
CA ASP A 508 43.30 -3.29 2.53
C ASP A 508 43.17 -2.36 1.31
N ILE A 509 43.51 -2.83 0.10
CA ILE A 509 43.29 -2.09 -1.16
C ILE A 509 41.81 -1.77 -1.35
N TRP A 510 40.91 -2.74 -1.21
CA TRP A 510 39.47 -2.50 -1.38
C TRP A 510 38.89 -1.59 -0.29
N ARG A 511 39.42 -1.66 0.94
CA ARG A 511 39.03 -0.74 2.01
C ARG A 511 39.45 0.69 1.69
N GLN A 512 40.67 0.86 1.20
CA GLN A 512 41.18 2.17 0.79
C GLN A 512 40.35 2.70 -0.39
N THR A 513 39.98 1.85 -1.35
CA THR A 513 39.13 2.23 -2.48
C THR A 513 37.77 2.78 -2.02
N ILE A 514 37.14 2.16 -1.02
CA ILE A 514 35.87 2.66 -0.44
C ILE A 514 36.05 4.05 0.18
N LYS A 515 37.16 4.26 0.90
CA LYS A 515 37.51 5.56 1.51
C LYS A 515 37.80 6.62 0.44
N ASP A 516 38.62 6.28 -0.56
CA ASP A 516 39.04 7.19 -1.64
C ASP A 516 37.86 7.66 -2.50
N MET A 517 36.80 6.85 -2.58
CA MET A 517 35.57 7.17 -3.31
C MET A 517 34.47 7.80 -2.42
N ASP A 518 34.76 8.11 -1.15
CA ASP A 518 33.79 8.60 -0.16
C ASP A 518 32.50 7.77 -0.07
N LEU A 519 32.63 6.46 -0.30
CA LEU A 519 31.47 5.56 -0.27
C LEU A 519 31.12 5.20 1.17
N THR A 520 29.84 5.34 1.52
CA THR A 520 29.34 5.02 2.86
C THR A 520 28.72 3.62 2.89
N PRO A 521 29.39 2.63 3.50
CA PRO A 521 28.83 1.29 3.60
C PRO A 521 27.62 1.23 4.54
N LYS A 522 26.72 0.28 4.28
CA LYS A 522 25.62 0.03 5.23
C LYS A 522 26.16 -0.55 6.52
N ILE A 523 25.90 0.14 7.62
CA ILE A 523 26.26 -0.35 8.95
C ILE A 523 25.35 -1.54 9.32
N ALA A 524 25.96 -2.62 9.80
CA ALA A 524 25.25 -3.79 10.30
C ALA A 524 24.68 -3.52 11.70
N TYR A 525 23.36 -3.64 11.83
CA TYR A 525 22.64 -3.55 13.09
C TYR A 525 21.84 -4.81 13.32
N SER A 526 21.85 -5.27 14.57
CA SER A 526 20.93 -6.27 15.06
C SER A 526 20.17 -5.73 16.26
N TRP A 527 18.89 -6.07 16.39
CA TRP A 527 18.09 -5.62 17.51
C TRP A 527 17.17 -6.70 18.06
N ILE A 528 16.83 -6.50 19.32
CA ILE A 528 15.96 -7.37 20.12
C ILE A 528 15.02 -6.50 20.96
N GLU A 529 13.75 -6.87 21.00
CA GLU A 529 12.76 -6.21 21.84
C GLU A 529 12.70 -6.90 23.21
N PHE A 530 12.97 -6.14 24.28
CA PHE A 530 12.86 -6.62 25.65
C PHE A 530 12.16 -5.58 26.53
N ARG A 531 11.13 -5.98 27.28
CA ARG A 531 10.34 -5.10 28.15
C ARG A 531 9.87 -3.79 27.49
N ASN A 532 9.36 -3.87 26.25
CA ASN A 532 8.89 -2.74 25.42
C ASN A 532 9.99 -1.75 25.01
N LYS A 533 11.26 -2.12 25.15
CA LYS A 533 12.39 -1.34 24.66
C LYS A 533 13.07 -2.13 23.55
N VAL A 534 13.37 -1.46 22.44
CA VAL A 534 14.23 -2.02 21.39
C VAL A 534 15.67 -1.77 21.79
N HIS A 535 16.44 -2.84 21.92
CA HIS A 535 17.88 -2.81 22.18
C HIS A 535 18.58 -3.07 20.85
N VAL A 536 19.35 -2.09 20.38
CA VAL A 536 20.07 -2.15 19.11
C VAL A 536 21.55 -2.33 19.41
N PHE A 537 22.20 -3.19 18.64
CA PHE A 537 23.62 -3.49 18.73
C PHE A 537 24.27 -3.28 17.36
N LYS A 538 25.37 -2.55 17.33
CA LYS A 538 26.31 -2.52 16.21
C LYS A 538 27.42 -3.56 16.42
N THR A 539 28.17 -3.89 15.37
CA THR A 539 29.38 -4.72 15.53
C THR A 539 30.35 -4.04 16.49
N GLY A 540 30.83 -4.75 17.51
CA GLY A 540 31.74 -4.21 18.52
C GLY A 540 31.11 -3.23 19.52
N ASP A 541 29.77 -3.22 19.65
CA ASP A 541 29.08 -2.26 20.50
C ASP A 541 29.29 -2.49 22.00
N VAL A 542 29.92 -1.52 22.66
CA VAL A 542 30.11 -1.48 24.12
C VAL A 542 29.23 -0.44 24.81
N SER A 543 28.42 0.31 24.07
CA SER A 543 27.62 1.43 24.59
C SER A 543 26.45 1.00 25.49
N HIS A 544 26.05 -0.27 25.39
CA HIS A 544 24.93 -0.80 26.17
C HIS A 544 25.28 -0.87 27.67
N PRO A 545 24.39 -0.44 28.60
CA PRO A 545 24.68 -0.44 30.04
C PRO A 545 24.99 -1.82 30.67
N ARG A 546 24.66 -2.90 29.96
CA ARG A 546 24.96 -4.30 30.34
C ARG A 546 26.04 -4.94 29.45
N SER A 547 26.85 -4.15 28.76
CA SER A 547 27.83 -4.64 27.78
C SER A 547 28.77 -5.68 28.39
N GLU A 548 29.31 -5.44 29.58
CA GLU A 548 30.19 -6.38 30.28
C GLU A 548 29.57 -7.79 30.41
N GLY A 549 28.33 -7.88 30.89
CA GLY A 549 27.62 -9.16 31.02
C GLY A 549 27.28 -9.82 29.67
N ILE A 550 27.01 -9.01 28.62
CA ILE A 550 26.77 -9.52 27.27
C ILE A 550 28.05 -10.16 26.70
N TYR A 551 29.17 -9.45 26.83
CA TYR A 551 30.46 -9.93 26.34
C TYR A 551 30.96 -11.13 27.13
N TRP A 552 30.73 -11.16 28.45
CA TRP A 552 31.05 -12.31 29.28
C TRP A 552 30.33 -13.57 28.79
N GLU A 553 29.01 -13.51 28.64
CA GLU A 553 28.20 -14.63 28.13
C GLU A 553 28.68 -15.08 26.75
N LEU A 554 28.91 -14.13 25.85
CA LEU A 554 29.36 -14.40 24.50
C LEU A 554 30.74 -15.08 24.49
N GLN A 555 31.69 -14.61 25.30
CA GLN A 555 33.01 -15.23 25.43
C GLN A 555 32.93 -16.65 26.02
N CYS A 556 32.04 -16.89 26.99
CA CYS A 556 31.80 -18.23 27.53
C CYS A 556 31.31 -19.19 26.44
N LEU A 557 30.34 -18.76 25.64
CA LEU A 557 29.81 -19.56 24.53
C LEU A 557 30.88 -19.83 23.46
N MET A 558 31.66 -18.82 23.06
CA MET A 558 32.66 -18.98 22.01
C MET A 558 33.86 -19.83 22.46
N LYS A 559 34.28 -19.73 23.72
CA LYS A 559 35.33 -20.63 24.27
C LYS A 559 34.91 -22.10 24.24
N ASN A 560 33.63 -22.40 24.43
CA ASN A 560 33.13 -23.76 24.32
C ASN A 560 33.02 -24.20 22.86
N PHE A 561 32.59 -23.30 21.97
CA PHE A 561 32.56 -23.53 20.51
C PHE A 561 33.92 -23.91 19.93
N GLU A 562 34.98 -23.19 20.31
CA GLU A 562 36.36 -23.46 19.85
C GLU A 562 36.89 -24.80 20.38
N LYS A 563 36.51 -25.21 21.60
CA LYS A 563 36.93 -26.50 22.19
C LYS A 563 36.36 -27.71 21.45
N GLU A 564 35.22 -27.55 20.79
CA GLU A 564 34.60 -28.60 19.98
C GLU A 564 35.18 -28.69 18.56
N GLY A 565 36.24 -27.92 18.27
CA GLY A 565 36.93 -27.94 16.97
C GLY A 565 36.24 -27.14 15.87
N LEU A 566 35.20 -26.37 16.22
CA LEU A 566 34.51 -25.46 15.30
C LEU A 566 35.17 -24.07 15.38
N ASN A 567 35.81 -23.65 14.28
CA ASN A 567 36.40 -22.31 14.19
C ASN A 567 35.43 -21.35 13.50
N LEU A 568 35.19 -20.17 14.10
CA LEU A 568 34.53 -19.08 13.40
C LEU A 568 35.38 -18.66 12.21
N ILE A 569 34.79 -18.69 11.00
CA ILE A 569 35.39 -18.01 9.86
C ILE A 569 35.48 -16.53 10.25
N LYS A 570 36.68 -15.95 10.19
CA LYS A 570 36.89 -14.51 10.34
C LYS A 570 36.18 -13.79 9.18
N ASP A 571 34.90 -13.49 9.35
CA ASP A 571 34.15 -12.64 8.42
C ASP A 571 34.50 -11.19 8.77
N PHE A 572 35.27 -10.53 7.89
CA PHE A 572 35.77 -9.18 8.12
C PHE A 572 34.69 -8.14 7.83
N SER A 573 33.74 -7.98 8.76
CA SER A 573 32.89 -6.79 8.84
C SER A 573 33.79 -5.54 8.88
N PHE A 574 33.47 -4.51 8.08
CA PHE A 574 34.11 -3.20 8.23
C PHE A 574 33.92 -2.73 9.69
N HIS A 575 35.01 -2.44 10.36
CA HIS A 575 35.03 -1.98 11.74
C HIS A 575 35.27 -0.47 11.70
N ASP A 576 34.25 0.34 12.00
CA ASP A 576 34.44 1.69 12.55
C ASP A 576 34.74 1.53 14.05
N VAL A 577 35.89 0.94 14.36
CA VAL A 577 36.42 0.93 15.72
C VAL A 577 37.65 1.82 15.66
N ASP A 578 37.65 2.88 16.47
CA ASP A 578 38.82 3.71 16.73
C ASP A 578 40.05 2.81 16.85
N GLU A 579 41.14 3.19 16.17
CA GLU A 579 42.34 2.39 15.84
C GLU A 579 43.13 1.84 17.06
N GLU A 580 42.58 1.85 18.28
CA GLU A 580 43.28 1.53 19.52
C GLU A 580 42.81 0.23 20.23
N ARG A 581 41.93 -0.59 19.66
CA ARG A 581 41.46 -1.81 20.34
C ARG A 581 41.60 -3.08 19.50
N GLU A 582 42.76 -3.75 19.64
CA GLU A 582 43.11 -5.07 19.08
C GLU A 582 42.23 -6.25 19.54
N CYS A 583 41.10 -6.02 20.21
CA CYS A 583 40.21 -7.06 20.69
C CYS A 583 38.78 -6.72 20.30
N VAL A 584 38.19 -7.42 19.32
CA VAL A 584 37.07 -8.38 19.50
C VAL A 584 36.75 -9.04 18.13
N SER A 585 37.32 -10.21 17.83
CA SER A 585 36.93 -11.06 16.67
C SER A 585 35.52 -11.69 16.81
N ILE A 586 34.91 -11.55 17.98
CA ILE A 586 33.67 -12.20 18.43
C ILE A 586 32.46 -11.23 18.41
N GLY A 587 32.66 -9.93 18.17
CA GLY A 587 31.69 -8.86 18.43
C GLY A 587 30.61 -8.65 17.37
N HIS A 588 30.16 -9.69 16.67
CA HIS A 588 29.11 -9.54 15.65
C HIS A 588 27.80 -9.07 16.28
N SER A 589 27.11 -8.13 15.62
CA SER A 589 25.88 -7.52 16.12
C SER A 589 24.80 -8.55 16.53
N GLU A 590 24.70 -9.64 15.77
CA GLU A 590 23.75 -10.73 15.99
C GLU A 590 24.07 -11.48 17.29
N LEU A 591 25.34 -11.80 17.50
CA LEU A 591 25.79 -12.55 18.66
C LEU A 591 25.67 -11.72 19.94
N LEU A 592 25.91 -10.40 19.86
CA LEU A 592 25.64 -9.48 20.96
C LEU A 592 24.15 -9.44 21.29
N ALA A 593 23.27 -9.37 20.28
CA ALA A 593 21.83 -9.37 20.48
C ALA A 593 21.30 -10.71 21.04
N ILE A 594 21.82 -11.85 20.56
CA ILE A 594 21.50 -13.19 21.07
C ILE A 594 21.95 -13.30 22.54
N SER A 595 23.18 -12.90 22.85
CA SER A 595 23.74 -12.94 24.21
C SER A 595 22.96 -12.05 25.17
N PHE A 596 22.57 -10.84 24.73
CA PHE A 596 21.66 -10.00 25.50
C PHE A 596 20.30 -10.69 25.75
N GLY A 597 19.75 -11.36 24.73
CA GLY A 597 18.54 -12.17 24.85
C GLY A 597 18.67 -13.25 25.91
N LEU A 598 19.78 -14.01 25.90
CA LEU A 598 20.08 -15.08 26.84
C LEU A 598 20.10 -14.58 28.30
N ILE A 599 20.85 -13.51 28.58
CA ILE A 599 20.99 -12.97 29.95
C ILE A 599 19.76 -12.19 30.45
N SER A 600 18.81 -11.87 29.58
CA SER A 600 17.67 -11.01 29.91
C SER A 600 16.35 -11.77 30.03
N THR A 601 16.24 -12.93 29.39
CA THR A 601 14.99 -13.68 29.29
C THR A 601 15.07 -15.02 30.03
N LYS A 602 13.94 -15.49 30.56
CA LYS A 602 13.87 -16.74 31.31
C LYS A 602 14.24 -17.94 30.43
N SER A 603 14.81 -18.97 31.04
CA SER A 603 15.09 -20.25 30.38
C SER A 603 13.83 -20.80 29.68
N GLY A 604 14.02 -21.42 28.51
CA GLY A 604 12.94 -21.93 27.65
C GLY A 604 12.21 -20.88 26.79
N THR A 605 12.46 -19.58 26.97
CA THR A 605 11.84 -18.55 26.10
C THR A 605 12.57 -18.50 24.75
N ALA A 606 11.86 -18.42 23.63
CA ALA A 606 12.50 -18.21 22.33
C ALA A 606 13.16 -16.82 22.24
N ILE A 607 14.39 -16.76 21.73
CA ILE A 607 15.13 -15.50 21.52
C ILE A 607 14.85 -15.03 20.11
N ARG A 608 14.36 -13.79 19.95
CA ARG A 608 14.05 -13.21 18.64
C ARG A 608 14.97 -12.04 18.35
N VAL A 609 15.77 -12.15 17.31
CA VAL A 609 16.70 -11.12 16.86
C VAL A 609 16.38 -10.77 15.41
N THR A 610 16.42 -9.49 15.07
CA THR A 610 16.31 -9.04 13.67
C THR A 610 17.59 -8.31 13.26
N LYS A 611 18.03 -8.55 12.03
CA LYS A 611 19.20 -7.93 11.40
C LYS A 611 18.79 -7.18 10.14
N ASN A 612 19.41 -6.03 9.89
CA ASN A 612 19.15 -5.23 8.68
C ASN A 612 19.89 -5.72 7.41
N LEU A 613 20.91 -6.56 7.56
CA LEU A 613 21.67 -7.18 6.49
C LEU A 613 21.55 -8.71 6.57
N ARG A 614 21.95 -9.42 5.51
CA ARG A 614 21.99 -10.89 5.51
C ARG A 614 22.89 -11.41 6.63
N VAL A 615 22.47 -12.49 7.29
CA VAL A 615 23.27 -13.14 8.33
C VAL A 615 24.51 -13.76 7.70
N CYS A 616 25.66 -13.54 8.33
CA CYS A 616 26.92 -14.11 7.85
C CYS A 616 27.06 -15.58 8.25
N HIS A 617 27.93 -16.31 7.57
CA HIS A 617 28.05 -17.76 7.78
C HIS A 617 28.49 -18.08 9.21
N SER A 618 29.44 -17.32 9.74
CA SER A 618 29.92 -17.50 11.13
C SER A 618 28.84 -17.27 12.18
N CYS A 619 28.02 -16.22 12.03
CA CYS A 619 26.88 -15.97 12.92
C CYS A 619 25.84 -17.08 12.88
N HIS A 620 25.58 -17.63 11.69
CA HIS A 620 24.60 -18.69 11.51
C HIS A 620 25.07 -20.00 12.18
N GLU A 621 26.33 -20.41 11.97
CA GLU A 621 26.88 -21.59 12.65
C GLU A 621 26.96 -21.42 14.16
N ALA A 622 27.35 -20.23 14.63
CA ALA A 622 27.31 -19.91 16.05
C ALA A 622 25.89 -19.98 16.62
N ALA A 623 24.88 -19.48 15.90
CA ALA A 623 23.49 -19.54 16.36
C ALA A 623 22.96 -20.98 16.45
N LYS A 624 23.34 -21.88 15.53
CA LYS A 624 23.05 -23.32 15.66
C LYS A 624 23.61 -23.88 16.95
N TYR A 625 24.91 -23.68 17.17
CA TYR A 625 25.59 -24.16 18.36
C TYR A 625 24.95 -23.65 19.66
N ILE A 626 24.69 -22.34 19.73
CA ILE A 626 24.05 -21.74 20.90
C ILE A 626 22.65 -22.35 21.13
N SER A 627 21.88 -22.59 20.06
CA SER A 627 20.56 -23.22 20.19
C SER A 627 20.62 -24.65 20.75
N GLU A 628 21.68 -25.39 20.43
CA GLU A 628 21.93 -26.75 20.92
C GLU A 628 22.34 -26.74 22.38
N VAL A 629 23.37 -25.97 22.73
CA VAL A 629 23.93 -25.91 24.09
C VAL A 629 22.95 -25.35 25.10
N VAL A 630 22.24 -24.29 24.73
CA VAL A 630 21.29 -23.64 25.65
C VAL A 630 19.93 -24.35 25.63
N GLY A 631 19.64 -25.17 24.63
CA GLY A 631 18.35 -25.86 24.49
C GLY A 631 17.19 -24.88 24.26
N ARG A 632 17.44 -23.76 23.59
CA ARG A 632 16.45 -22.70 23.32
C ARG A 632 16.34 -22.43 21.84
N GLU A 633 15.12 -22.17 21.38
CA GLU A 633 14.92 -21.70 20.01
C GLU A 633 15.47 -20.27 19.86
N ILE A 634 16.29 -20.07 18.83
CA ILE A 634 16.76 -18.75 18.40
C ILE A 634 16.13 -18.49 17.04
N VAL A 635 15.36 -17.41 16.94
CA VAL A 635 14.76 -16.93 15.69
C VAL A 635 15.53 -15.69 15.26
N LEU A 636 16.28 -15.81 14.18
CA LEU A 636 17.04 -14.71 13.59
C LEU A 636 16.43 -14.33 12.26
N LYS A 637 15.86 -13.12 12.18
CA LYS A 637 15.32 -12.56 10.94
C LYS A 637 16.40 -11.76 10.22
N ASP A 638 16.63 -12.07 8.96
CA ASP A 638 17.37 -11.21 8.04
C ASP A 638 16.44 -10.61 6.96
N PRO A 639 16.93 -9.79 6.03
CA PRO A 639 16.08 -9.20 4.99
C PRO A 639 15.38 -10.23 4.08
N ASN A 640 15.93 -11.44 3.97
CA ASN A 640 15.50 -12.45 3.01
C ASN A 640 14.61 -13.52 3.66
N CYS A 641 14.84 -13.89 4.92
CA CYS A 641 14.14 -14.99 5.57
C CYS A 641 14.28 -15.00 7.11
N PHE A 642 13.55 -15.92 7.73
CA PHE A 642 13.67 -16.30 9.13
C PHE A 642 14.48 -17.60 9.26
N HIS A 643 15.53 -17.50 10.06
CA HIS A 643 16.32 -18.64 10.51
C HIS A 643 15.81 -19.09 11.87
N HIS A 644 15.19 -20.27 11.93
CA HIS A 644 14.78 -20.91 13.17
C HIS A 644 15.82 -21.95 13.58
N PHE A 645 16.64 -21.60 14.56
CA PHE A 645 17.63 -22.50 15.14
C PHE A 645 17.03 -23.24 16.33
N LYS A 646 16.99 -24.56 16.23
CA LYS A 646 16.50 -25.44 17.30
C LYS A 646 17.33 -26.70 17.33
N ASN A 647 17.90 -27.01 18.50
CA ASN A 647 18.71 -28.21 18.72
C ASN A 647 19.84 -28.36 17.67
N GLY A 648 20.54 -27.27 17.35
CA GLY A 648 21.65 -27.30 16.39
C GLY A 648 21.25 -27.27 14.91
N ILE A 649 19.95 -27.28 14.59
CA ILE A 649 19.45 -27.32 13.20
C ILE A 649 18.77 -25.98 12.87
N CYS A 650 19.00 -25.47 11.65
CA CYS A 650 18.31 -24.30 11.13
C CYS A 650 17.18 -24.69 10.15
N SER A 651 16.07 -23.96 10.15
CA SER A 651 14.97 -24.12 9.19
C SER A 651 15.38 -23.96 7.72
N CYS A 652 16.49 -23.28 7.42
CA CYS A 652 17.02 -23.12 6.07
C CYS A 652 17.80 -24.34 5.55
N GLN A 653 18.04 -25.35 6.40
CA GLN A 653 18.85 -26.54 6.07
C GLN A 653 20.26 -26.21 5.55
N ASP A 654 20.83 -25.08 5.96
CA ASP A 654 22.15 -24.56 5.55
C ASP A 654 22.23 -24.04 4.11
N TYR A 655 21.08 -23.89 3.46
CA TYR A 655 20.92 -23.24 2.18
C TYR A 655 20.29 -21.87 2.40
N TYR A 656 21.05 -20.90 2.91
CA TYR A 656 20.59 -19.52 3.15
C TYR A 656 21.35 -18.51 2.30
#